data_AF-A0A2V7L5E2-F1
#
_entry.id   AF-A0A2V7L5E2-F1
#
_cell.length_a   1.000
_cell.length_b   1.000
_cell.length_c   1.000
_cell.angle_alpha   90.00
_cell.angle_beta   90.00
_cell.angle_gamma   90.00
#
_symmetry.space_group_name_H-M   'P 1'
#
loop_
_entity.id
_entity.type
_entity.pdbx_description
1 polymer ?
#
loop_
_entity_poly.entity_id
_entity_poly.type
_entity_poly.pdbx_seq_one_letter_code
_entity_poly.pdbx_strand_id
1 'polypeptide(L)'
;MPDLVRVLMVEDVADDAALVERELRRAGITGPTRRVDSERAYREALRAFAPDVILTDHSLPTFGAADALRIALFEVPDTPVIVVTGSLDEETAAEYIKAGAADYVVKHHLERVGPAVVRALDLRRARTEQARAEEARRQGEERFRALIEHGADAVALVAPDGTLLFASHSIERLLGFAPVELVGHPGFEQVHPDDLLRVHAALHDIMASPGTPAGLELRWRHKDGSWRHIDAVAVDRLAEPAVGAIVVNFRDVTERRLAEAALRESEERYRTLVEGVRDIIFALSREGTIASLNPAFETITGWRREEWVHQPFERLVHPEDLPLALELLGRVVRGELRPASQFRVRTAKGDYRVGEFSATPQLHEGRLVGILGIGRDVTERVQLEQQLRQAQKMEAVGRLAGGIAHDFNNILTAITGYADLLLEDLGATDPRRQDADEIHKAADRAAGLTRQLLAFSRQQVLQPTVLEVNKLVSDLEKMLRRLLGEDVALTTRLAPTTGRVKADPGQLEQVVMNLAVNARDAMPNGGKLTLETGNMDLDESYAANHYPARAGPFVMLAVSDTGIGMSEETQAHMFEPFFTTKEKGKGTGLGLATVYGIIKQSGGFIWVYSEVGRGTTFKLYLPRVQELAERASEPAQAPPRPARGTETVLVVEDEAPVRSIARQVLERHGYTVLEAPSAEVALDLATRYSGTIHLLLTDVVMPGLNGRELATKLASLRPDARVIFMSGYTDDAVTWHSVLEPGSAYVQKPFTPDAIARRVREVLDR
;
A
#
# COMPACT_ATOMS: atom_id res chain seq x y z
N MET A 1 68.12 42.77 46.78
CA MET A 1 68.99 42.60 47.97
C MET A 1 70.40 42.41 47.44
N PRO A 2 71.50 42.84 48.10
CA PRO A 2 72.81 42.46 47.59
C PRO A 2 72.87 40.93 47.70
N ASP A 3 72.83 40.25 46.55
CA ASP A 3 72.99 38.81 46.46
C ASP A 3 74.28 38.43 47.21
N LEU A 4 74.24 37.33 47.96
CA LEU A 4 75.44 36.80 48.60
C LEU A 4 76.47 36.48 47.51
N VAL A 5 77.46 37.35 47.31
CA VAL A 5 78.46 37.19 46.25
C VAL A 5 79.57 36.29 46.75
N ARG A 6 79.74 35.13 46.12
CA ARG A 6 80.83 34.21 46.41
C ARG A 6 82.09 34.67 45.68
N VAL A 7 83.07 35.14 46.43
CA VAL A 7 84.32 35.66 45.88
C VAL A 7 85.43 34.64 46.07
N LEU A 8 85.98 34.11 44.96
CA LEU A 8 87.17 33.26 45.00
C LEU A 8 88.41 34.13 44.82
N MET A 9 89.35 34.05 45.76
CA MET A 9 90.56 34.84 45.78
C MET A 9 91.78 33.95 45.57
N VAL A 10 92.51 34.17 44.49
CA VAL A 10 93.77 33.49 44.19
C VAL A 10 94.90 34.37 44.69
N GLU A 11 95.43 34.07 45.87
CA GLU A 11 96.35 34.94 46.62
C GLU A 11 97.18 34.11 47.61
N ASP A 12 98.51 34.18 47.52
CA ASP A 12 99.44 33.42 48.37
C ASP A 12 99.73 34.12 49.70
N VAL A 13 99.59 35.45 49.76
CA VAL A 13 99.77 36.24 50.98
C VAL A 13 98.44 36.41 51.73
N ALA A 14 98.35 35.82 52.92
CA ALA A 14 97.13 35.87 53.74
C ALA A 14 96.72 37.31 54.14
N ASP A 15 97.71 38.18 54.39
CA ASP A 15 97.46 39.58 54.77
C ASP A 15 96.87 40.41 53.61
N ASP A 16 97.34 40.19 52.38
CA ASP A 16 96.81 40.85 51.18
C ASP A 16 95.37 40.42 50.92
N ALA A 17 95.07 39.13 51.07
CA ALA A 17 93.70 38.62 50.98
C ALA A 17 92.78 39.25 52.03
N ALA A 18 93.27 39.44 53.27
CA ALA A 18 92.49 40.09 54.32
C ALA A 18 92.20 41.57 54.02
N LEU A 19 93.13 42.29 53.37
CA LEU A 19 92.93 43.67 52.93
C LEU A 19 91.86 43.76 51.82
N VAL A 20 91.94 42.88 50.81
CA VAL A 20 90.93 42.83 49.75
C VAL A 20 89.56 42.46 50.29
N GLU A 21 89.48 41.50 51.22
CA GLU A 21 88.22 41.15 51.89
C GLU A 21 87.62 42.35 52.65
N ARG A 22 88.45 43.16 53.30
CA ARG A 22 88.00 44.38 53.97
C ARG A 22 87.39 45.39 53.00
N GLU A 23 88.01 45.60 51.85
CA GLU A 23 87.50 46.54 50.84
C GLU A 23 86.25 46.02 50.13
N LEU A 24 86.12 44.70 49.91
CA LEU A 24 84.87 44.07 49.44
C LEU A 24 83.72 44.32 50.42
N ARG A 25 83.95 44.11 51.72
CA ARG A 25 82.95 44.38 52.77
C ARG A 25 82.58 45.87 52.83
N ARG A 26 83.57 46.76 52.67
CA ARG A 26 83.34 48.21 52.64
C ARG A 26 82.46 48.64 51.46
N ALA A 27 82.58 47.95 50.32
CA ALA A 27 81.72 48.16 49.16
C ALA A 27 80.33 47.51 49.27
N GLY A 28 79.99 46.92 50.41
CA GLY A 28 78.69 46.28 50.65
C GLY A 28 78.54 44.91 49.98
N ILE A 29 79.63 44.32 49.48
CA ILE A 29 79.65 42.97 48.93
C ILE A 29 79.69 42.00 50.11
N THR A 30 78.54 41.40 50.41
CA THR A 30 78.38 40.45 51.49
C THR A 30 78.30 39.04 50.90
N GLY A 31 79.07 38.10 51.42
CA GLY A 31 79.14 36.73 50.88
C GLY A 31 80.37 35.99 51.40
N PRO A 32 80.43 34.66 51.24
CA PRO A 32 81.61 33.92 51.62
C PRO A 32 82.75 34.26 50.65
N THR A 33 83.95 34.45 51.20
CA THR A 33 85.19 34.54 50.44
C THR A 33 85.95 33.23 50.61
N ARG A 34 86.65 32.77 49.56
CA ARG A 34 87.53 31.60 49.65
C ARG A 34 88.90 31.95 49.08
N ARG A 35 89.95 31.83 49.89
CA ARG A 35 91.33 31.99 49.44
C ARG A 35 91.90 30.66 48.97
N VAL A 36 92.62 30.68 47.85
CA VAL A 36 93.39 29.57 47.29
C VAL A 36 94.75 30.08 46.84
N ASP A 37 95.77 29.24 46.92
CA ASP A 37 97.18 29.60 46.68
C ASP A 37 97.88 28.67 45.68
N SER A 38 97.14 27.73 45.08
CA SER A 38 97.67 26.78 44.09
C SER A 38 96.66 26.46 43.00
N GLU A 39 97.13 26.10 41.80
CA GLU A 39 96.25 25.77 40.66
C GLU A 39 95.26 24.64 41.00
N ARG A 40 95.73 23.60 41.72
CA ARG A 40 94.86 22.48 42.13
C ARG A 40 93.70 22.95 43.02
N ALA A 41 94.01 23.78 44.02
CA ALA A 41 93.00 24.33 44.92
C ALA A 41 92.05 25.30 44.18
N TYR A 42 92.58 26.07 43.23
CA TYR A 42 91.77 26.95 42.38
C TYR A 42 90.76 26.17 41.53
N ARG A 43 91.20 25.17 40.75
CA ARG A 43 90.28 24.33 39.95
C ARG A 43 89.24 23.59 40.80
N GLU A 44 89.66 23.08 41.96
CA GLU A 44 88.72 22.45 42.91
C GLU A 44 87.69 23.47 43.42
N ALA A 45 88.14 24.69 43.76
CA ALA A 45 87.26 25.75 44.21
C ALA A 45 86.31 26.24 43.11
N LEU A 46 86.73 26.33 41.85
CA LEU A 46 85.84 26.68 40.73
C LEU A 46 84.60 25.77 40.67
N ARG A 47 84.75 24.48 40.99
CA ARG A 47 83.67 23.50 40.97
C ARG A 47 82.89 23.43 42.29
N ALA A 48 83.61 23.35 43.41
CA ALA A 48 83.00 23.11 44.72
C ALA A 48 82.42 24.39 45.35
N PHE A 49 83.06 25.54 45.11
CA PHE A 49 82.63 26.84 45.63
C PHE A 49 81.74 27.58 44.63
N ALA A 50 81.93 27.34 43.33
CA ALA A 50 81.19 27.94 42.22
C ALA A 50 81.13 29.47 42.33
N PRO A 51 82.27 30.18 42.24
CA PRO A 51 82.32 31.61 42.51
C PRO A 51 81.48 32.44 41.53
N ASP A 52 80.95 33.55 42.06
CA ASP A 52 80.22 34.54 41.29
C ASP A 52 81.19 35.56 40.65
N VAL A 53 82.36 35.75 41.27
CA VAL A 53 83.50 36.54 40.75
C VAL A 53 84.82 35.95 41.27
N ILE A 54 85.88 36.05 40.48
CA ILE A 54 87.22 35.60 40.82
C ILE A 54 88.15 36.81 40.91
N LEU A 55 88.88 36.94 42.00
CA LEU A 55 89.95 37.91 42.17
C LEU A 55 91.28 37.16 42.15
N THR A 56 92.21 37.53 41.27
CA THR A 56 93.51 36.84 41.18
C THR A 56 94.65 37.81 41.32
N ASP A 57 95.63 37.49 42.16
CA ASP A 57 96.89 38.23 42.21
C ASP A 57 97.73 37.93 40.97
N HIS A 58 98.48 38.94 40.52
CA HIS A 58 99.39 38.88 39.39
C HIS A 58 100.65 38.05 39.69
N SER A 59 101.27 38.26 40.86
CA SER A 59 102.62 37.78 41.18
C SER A 59 102.62 36.54 42.07
N LEU A 60 102.18 35.40 41.52
CA LEU A 60 102.21 34.11 42.23
C LEU A 60 103.37 33.24 41.74
N PRO A 61 104.18 32.62 42.62
CA PRO A 61 105.46 32.01 42.26
C PRO A 61 105.40 30.82 41.29
N THR A 62 104.26 30.11 41.20
CA THR A 62 104.08 28.93 40.33
C THR A 62 102.78 28.92 39.52
N PHE A 63 101.84 29.83 39.78
CA PHE A 63 100.50 29.86 39.17
C PHE A 63 99.99 31.31 39.09
N GLY A 64 100.31 32.04 38.01
CA GLY A 64 100.01 33.48 37.90
C GLY A 64 98.59 33.81 37.43
N ALA A 65 98.24 35.11 37.47
CA ALA A 65 96.92 35.61 37.01
C ALA A 65 96.54 35.21 35.57
N ALA A 66 97.52 35.09 34.66
CA ALA A 66 97.26 34.69 33.28
C ALA A 66 96.76 33.23 33.19
N ASP A 67 97.32 32.34 34.01
CA ASP A 67 96.87 30.95 34.10
C ASP A 67 95.50 30.86 34.74
N ALA A 68 95.26 31.59 35.83
CA ALA A 68 93.96 31.64 36.51
C ALA A 68 92.85 32.14 35.58
N LEU A 69 93.12 33.19 34.79
CA LEU A 69 92.19 33.74 33.80
C LEU A 69 91.89 32.74 32.69
N ARG A 70 92.92 32.13 32.10
CA ARG A 70 92.76 31.13 31.03
C ARG A 70 91.93 29.93 31.49
N ILE A 71 92.14 29.47 32.72
CA ILE A 71 91.37 28.37 33.31
C ILE A 71 89.92 28.78 33.53
N ALA A 72 89.66 29.98 34.08
CA ALA A 72 88.31 30.47 34.29
C ALA A 72 87.54 30.60 32.97
N LEU A 73 88.15 31.16 31.94
CA LEU A 73 87.52 31.31 30.62
C LEU A 73 87.14 29.97 29.98
N PHE A 74 87.79 28.87 30.37
CA PHE A 74 87.47 27.54 29.88
C PHE A 74 86.49 26.77 30.78
N GLU A 75 86.71 26.76 32.09
CA GLU A 75 85.90 25.96 33.03
C GLU A 75 84.64 26.69 33.52
N VAL A 76 84.67 28.02 33.60
CA VAL A 76 83.57 28.88 34.07
C VAL A 76 83.49 30.18 33.24
N PRO A 77 83.24 30.10 31.91
CA PRO A 77 83.33 31.23 30.98
C PRO A 77 82.46 32.44 31.35
N ASP A 78 81.39 32.21 32.10
CA ASP A 78 80.46 33.27 32.54
C ASP A 78 80.85 33.93 33.87
N THR A 79 81.88 33.44 34.58
CA THR A 79 82.33 34.01 35.85
C THR A 79 83.41 35.07 35.59
N PRO A 80 83.17 36.35 35.94
CA PRO A 80 84.15 37.41 35.72
C PRO A 80 85.40 37.20 36.57
N VAL A 81 86.56 37.45 35.96
CA VAL A 81 87.87 37.43 36.61
C VAL A 81 88.41 38.86 36.68
N ILE A 82 88.82 39.30 37.86
CA ILE A 82 89.44 40.60 38.10
C ILE A 82 90.87 40.38 38.58
N VAL A 83 91.83 41.01 37.92
CA VAL A 83 93.25 40.86 38.26
C VAL A 83 93.66 41.95 39.26
N VAL A 84 94.22 41.56 40.40
CA VAL A 84 94.77 42.46 41.42
C VAL A 84 96.29 42.43 41.31
N THR A 85 96.99 43.59 41.35
CA THR A 85 98.43 43.60 41.02
C THR A 85 99.28 44.68 41.71
N GLY A 86 100.50 44.33 42.14
CA GLY A 86 101.43 45.17 42.92
C GLY A 86 101.99 46.40 42.20
N SER A 87 102.39 46.25 40.94
CA SER A 87 102.88 47.33 40.09
C SER A 87 102.66 46.93 38.63
N LEU A 88 101.91 47.72 37.88
CA LEU A 88 101.69 47.46 36.47
C LEU A 88 101.90 48.74 35.66
N ASP A 89 102.59 48.59 34.52
CA ASP A 89 102.50 49.56 33.44
C ASP A 89 101.16 49.40 32.69
N GLU A 90 100.75 50.43 31.94
CA GLU A 90 99.48 50.41 31.17
C GLU A 90 99.44 49.27 30.14
N GLU A 91 100.59 48.82 29.66
CA GLU A 91 100.72 47.78 28.64
C GLU A 91 100.30 46.40 29.18
N THR A 92 100.79 46.00 30.35
CA THR A 92 100.42 44.72 30.98
C THR A 92 98.94 44.68 31.39
N ALA A 93 98.33 45.83 31.71
CA ALA A 93 96.93 45.90 32.12
C ALA A 93 95.99 45.69 30.92
N ALA A 94 96.35 46.27 29.78
CA ALA A 94 95.64 46.07 28.51
C ALA A 94 95.73 44.61 28.04
N GLU A 95 96.82 43.90 28.31
CA GLU A 95 96.97 42.49 28.00
C GLU A 95 95.94 41.62 28.75
N TYR A 96 95.71 41.87 30.04
CA TYR A 96 94.72 41.11 30.81
C TYR A 96 93.28 41.34 30.33
N ILE A 97 92.91 42.58 30.00
CA ILE A 97 91.60 42.87 29.43
C ILE A 97 91.43 42.21 28.07
N LYS A 98 92.44 42.28 27.18
CA LYS A 98 92.44 41.57 25.88
C LYS A 98 92.36 40.06 26.05
N ALA A 99 92.99 39.52 27.09
CA ALA A 99 92.96 38.10 27.41
C ALA A 99 91.64 37.65 28.04
N GLY A 100 90.71 38.56 28.36
CA GLY A 100 89.35 38.25 28.83
C GLY A 100 89.08 38.56 30.30
N ALA A 101 89.98 39.26 31.00
CA ALA A 101 89.68 39.75 32.35
C ALA A 101 88.56 40.80 32.31
N ALA A 102 87.68 40.76 33.30
CA ALA A 102 86.55 41.68 33.40
C ALA A 102 86.96 43.09 33.85
N ASP A 103 87.97 43.18 34.73
CA ASP A 103 88.55 44.43 35.19
C ASP A 103 89.96 44.15 35.79
N TYR A 104 90.71 45.19 36.14
CA TYR A 104 91.96 45.05 36.90
C TYR A 104 92.08 46.13 37.98
N VAL A 105 92.80 45.83 39.06
CA VAL A 105 92.99 46.73 40.21
C VAL A 105 94.44 46.71 40.69
N VAL A 106 95.03 47.88 40.90
CA VAL A 106 96.40 48.01 41.44
C VAL A 106 96.37 47.89 42.98
N LYS A 107 97.29 47.16 43.61
CA LYS A 107 97.38 46.91 45.07
C LYS A 107 97.56 48.19 45.89
N HIS A 108 98.07 49.27 45.29
CA HIS A 108 98.09 50.60 45.93
C HIS A 108 96.72 51.30 45.98
N HIS A 109 95.72 50.75 45.28
CA HIS A 109 94.37 51.29 45.11
C HIS A 109 93.27 50.22 45.36
N LEU A 110 93.41 49.43 46.43
CA LEU A 110 92.47 48.34 46.75
C LEU A 110 91.03 48.83 46.99
N GLU A 111 90.82 50.12 47.28
CA GLU A 111 89.49 50.73 47.36
C GLU A 111 88.66 50.56 46.06
N ARG A 112 89.32 50.26 44.93
CA ARG A 112 88.67 50.05 43.62
C ARG A 112 88.15 48.63 43.39
N VAL A 113 88.53 47.64 44.20
CA VAL A 113 88.10 46.24 44.03
C VAL A 113 86.58 46.11 44.12
N GLY A 114 85.95 46.76 45.10
CA GLY A 114 84.50 46.72 45.27
C GLY A 114 83.73 47.20 44.02
N PRO A 115 83.97 48.45 43.55
CA PRO A 115 83.37 48.96 42.31
C PRO A 115 83.63 48.09 41.08
N ALA A 116 84.82 47.47 40.96
CA ALA A 116 85.15 46.57 39.85
C ALA A 116 84.31 45.29 39.87
N VAL A 117 84.14 44.67 41.05
CA VAL A 117 83.28 43.49 41.22
C VAL A 117 81.82 43.78 40.87
N VAL A 118 81.26 44.89 41.38
CA VAL A 118 79.86 45.27 41.10
C VAL A 118 79.62 45.42 39.61
N ARG A 119 80.49 46.19 38.92
CA ARG A 119 80.38 46.39 37.47
C ARG A 119 80.47 45.09 36.68
N ALA A 120 81.38 44.19 37.06
CA ALA A 120 81.54 42.91 36.38
C ALA A 120 80.30 42.01 36.53
N LEU A 121 79.67 42.00 37.70
CA LEU A 121 78.45 41.24 37.96
C LEU A 121 77.22 41.82 37.24
N ASP A 122 77.08 43.15 37.18
CA ASP A 122 75.96 43.79 36.48
C ASP A 122 76.01 43.53 34.97
N LEU A 123 77.21 43.57 34.36
CA LEU A 123 77.41 43.22 32.95
C LEU A 123 77.02 41.76 32.66
N ARG A 124 77.32 40.83 33.57
CA ARG A 124 76.93 39.41 33.45
C ARG A 124 75.41 39.24 33.49
N ARG A 125 74.73 39.93 34.41
CA ARG A 125 73.26 39.87 34.55
C ARG A 125 72.55 40.36 33.29
N ALA A 126 72.95 41.52 32.77
CA ALA A 126 72.36 42.10 31.56
C ALA A 126 72.45 41.16 30.34
N ARG A 127 73.60 40.50 30.13
CA ARG A 127 73.78 39.53 29.04
C ARG A 127 72.85 38.31 29.17
N THR A 128 72.62 37.84 30.40
CA THR A 128 71.80 36.66 30.66
C THR A 128 70.31 36.94 30.44
N GLU A 129 69.83 38.12 30.84
CA GLU A 129 68.44 38.54 30.65
C GLU A 129 68.08 38.71 29.17
N GLN A 130 68.99 39.31 28.39
CA GLN A 130 68.81 39.49 26.95
C GLN A 130 68.65 38.14 26.22
N ALA A 131 69.50 37.16 26.52
CA ALA A 131 69.44 35.84 25.91
C ALA A 131 68.11 35.10 26.22
N ARG A 132 67.57 35.25 27.43
CA ARG A 132 66.29 34.64 27.82
C ARG A 132 65.10 35.27 27.10
N ALA A 133 65.10 36.59 26.92
CA ALA A 133 64.02 37.28 26.22
C ALA A 133 63.97 36.91 24.73
N GLU A 134 65.13 36.82 24.09
CA GLU A 134 65.27 36.40 22.68
C GLU A 134 64.71 34.97 22.47
N GLU A 135 65.09 34.04 23.35
CA GLU A 135 64.63 32.65 23.27
C GLU A 135 63.12 32.51 23.52
N ALA A 136 62.57 33.26 24.49
CA ALA A 136 61.13 33.27 24.75
C ALA A 136 60.33 33.81 23.55
N ARG A 137 60.83 34.86 22.87
CA ARG A 137 60.22 35.40 21.65
C ARG A 137 60.24 34.36 20.53
N ARG A 138 61.39 33.72 20.30
CA ARG A 138 61.56 32.66 19.29
C ARG A 138 60.59 31.50 19.53
N GLN A 139 60.49 31.00 20.76
CA GLN A 139 59.56 29.92 21.11
C GLN A 139 58.09 30.32 20.95
N GLY A 140 57.73 31.58 21.24
CA GLY A 140 56.38 32.08 21.02
C GLY A 140 55.99 32.09 19.54
N GLU A 141 56.89 32.58 18.67
CA GLU A 141 56.70 32.61 17.22
C GLU A 141 56.59 31.20 16.62
N GLU A 142 57.47 30.28 17.03
CA GLU A 142 57.44 28.88 16.58
C GLU A 142 56.14 28.17 16.99
N ARG A 143 55.66 28.39 18.23
CA ARG A 143 54.39 27.82 18.71
C ARG A 143 53.18 28.34 17.94
N PHE A 144 53.12 29.66 17.69
CA PHE A 144 52.00 30.25 16.94
C PHE A 144 51.97 29.76 15.49
N ARG A 145 53.14 29.66 14.84
CA ARG A 145 53.26 29.09 13.50
C ARG A 145 52.75 27.65 13.45
N ALA A 146 53.15 26.80 14.40
CA ALA A 146 52.70 25.41 14.45
C ALA A 146 51.18 25.26 14.61
N LEU A 147 50.53 26.12 15.43
CA LEU A 147 49.07 26.09 15.59
C LEU A 147 48.33 26.43 14.30
N ILE A 148 48.82 27.42 13.55
CA ILE A 148 48.21 27.84 12.28
C ILE A 148 48.50 26.84 11.16
N GLU A 149 49.70 26.27 11.09
CA GLU A 149 50.09 25.32 10.04
C GLU A 149 49.43 23.94 10.20
N HIS A 150 49.08 23.54 11.43
CA HIS A 150 48.48 22.24 11.71
C HIS A 150 46.97 22.29 12.02
N GLY A 151 46.36 23.48 12.07
CA GLY A 151 44.92 23.65 12.29
C GLY A 151 44.07 22.96 11.22
N ALA A 152 42.84 22.55 11.58
CA ALA A 152 41.90 21.91 10.65
C ALA A 152 41.32 22.92 9.64
N ASP A 153 41.11 24.16 10.08
CA ASP A 153 40.67 25.24 9.21
C ASP A 153 41.88 25.95 8.57
N ALA A 154 41.69 26.50 7.37
CA ALA A 154 42.73 27.27 6.69
C ALA A 154 42.59 28.75 7.04
N VAL A 155 43.69 29.38 7.45
CA VAL A 155 43.73 30.80 7.82
C VAL A 155 44.44 31.58 6.73
N ALA A 156 43.82 32.67 6.26
CA ALA A 156 44.43 33.58 5.31
C ALA A 156 44.39 35.02 5.80
N LEU A 157 45.34 35.82 5.33
CA LEU A 157 45.30 37.27 5.41
C LEU A 157 44.96 37.81 4.02
N VAL A 158 43.99 38.71 3.97
CA VAL A 158 43.44 39.25 2.72
C VAL A 158 43.55 40.78 2.76
N ALA A 159 44.01 41.36 1.66
CA ALA A 159 44.08 42.80 1.46
C ALA A 159 42.67 43.40 1.21
N PRO A 160 42.49 44.73 1.33
CA PRO A 160 41.21 45.40 1.08
C PRO A 160 40.62 45.16 -0.32
N ASP A 161 41.47 44.84 -1.30
CA ASP A 161 41.07 44.55 -2.69
C ASP A 161 40.76 43.06 -2.94
N GLY A 162 40.87 42.21 -1.92
CA GLY A 162 40.64 40.77 -2.02
C GLY A 162 41.87 39.92 -2.35
N THR A 163 43.06 40.53 -2.45
CA THR A 163 44.31 39.82 -2.69
C THR A 163 44.74 39.01 -1.46
N LEU A 164 45.09 37.72 -1.63
CA LEU A 164 45.66 36.95 -0.51
C LEU A 164 47.11 37.38 -0.23
N LEU A 165 47.36 37.86 0.98
CA LEU A 165 48.68 38.23 1.47
C LEU A 165 49.40 37.05 2.15
N PHE A 166 48.64 36.17 2.78
CA PHE A 166 49.13 34.97 3.45
C PHE A 166 48.06 33.89 3.40
N ALA A 167 48.47 32.63 3.34
CA ALA A 167 47.60 31.48 3.55
C ALA A 167 48.37 30.40 4.33
N SER A 168 47.72 29.81 5.33
CA SER A 168 48.29 28.70 6.09
C SER A 168 48.40 27.45 5.22
N HIS A 169 49.32 26.55 5.56
CA HIS A 169 49.53 25.31 4.80
C HIS A 169 48.28 24.41 4.76
N SER A 170 47.34 24.55 5.70
CA SER A 170 46.05 23.85 5.68
C SER A 170 45.21 24.14 4.44
N ILE A 171 45.44 25.26 3.74
CA ILE A 171 44.74 25.57 2.47
C ILE A 171 45.06 24.54 1.37
N GLU A 172 46.26 23.94 1.39
CA GLU A 172 46.67 22.93 0.43
C GLU A 172 45.93 21.61 0.65
N ARG A 173 45.69 21.24 1.92
CA ARG A 173 44.84 20.09 2.26
C ARG A 173 43.38 20.33 1.90
N LEU A 174 42.91 21.58 2.00
CA LEU A 174 41.52 21.95 1.78
C LEU A 174 41.19 22.10 0.28
N LEU A 175 42.03 22.79 -0.48
CA LEU A 175 41.77 23.20 -1.87
C LEU A 175 42.78 22.65 -2.89
N GLY A 176 43.83 21.95 -2.45
CA GLY A 176 44.86 21.37 -3.31
C GLY A 176 45.90 22.36 -3.84
N PHE A 177 45.76 23.65 -3.55
CA PHE A 177 46.71 24.69 -3.94
C PHE A 177 47.78 24.90 -2.87
N ALA A 178 49.04 24.89 -3.27
CA ALA A 178 50.11 25.32 -2.38
C ALA A 178 49.94 26.83 -2.07
N PRO A 179 50.25 27.31 -0.85
CA PRO A 179 50.08 28.72 -0.50
C PRO A 179 50.73 29.71 -1.47
N VAL A 180 51.89 29.35 -2.03
CA VAL A 180 52.63 30.14 -3.03
C VAL A 180 51.86 30.34 -4.35
N GLU A 181 50.92 29.44 -4.68
CA GLU A 181 50.08 29.56 -5.87
C GLU A 181 48.92 30.56 -5.68
N LEU A 182 48.55 30.85 -4.42
CA LEU A 182 47.41 31.71 -4.09
C LEU A 182 47.82 33.09 -3.60
N VAL A 183 48.95 33.20 -2.90
CA VAL A 183 49.46 34.48 -2.40
C VAL A 183 49.79 35.42 -3.56
N GLY A 184 49.41 36.68 -3.43
CA GLY A 184 49.57 37.72 -4.45
C GLY A 184 48.49 37.74 -5.53
N HIS A 185 47.52 36.83 -5.48
CA HIS A 185 46.40 36.77 -6.42
C HIS A 185 45.06 37.10 -5.73
N PRO A 186 44.06 37.64 -6.46
CA PRO A 186 42.73 37.86 -5.92
C PRO A 186 42.05 36.54 -5.55
N GLY A 187 41.62 36.39 -4.30
CA GLY A 187 40.98 35.16 -3.82
C GLY A 187 39.66 34.84 -4.53
N PHE A 188 39.04 35.83 -5.15
CA PHE A 188 37.77 35.70 -5.85
C PHE A 188 37.87 34.95 -7.18
N GLU A 189 39.06 34.79 -7.78
CA GLU A 189 39.21 34.08 -9.07
C GLU A 189 38.73 32.63 -9.03
N GLN A 190 38.80 32.02 -7.84
CA GLN A 190 38.46 30.62 -7.63
C GLN A 190 37.10 30.44 -6.96
N VAL A 191 36.39 31.54 -6.67
CA VAL A 191 35.02 31.51 -6.13
C VAL A 191 34.04 31.27 -7.28
N HIS A 192 32.97 30.52 -7.00
CA HIS A 192 31.92 30.25 -7.98
C HIS A 192 31.28 31.56 -8.49
N PRO A 193 31.04 31.74 -9.80
CA PRO A 193 30.52 32.99 -10.37
C PRO A 193 29.26 33.53 -9.68
N ASP A 194 28.30 32.66 -9.37
CA ASP A 194 27.06 33.04 -8.67
C ASP A 194 27.28 33.57 -7.23
N ASP A 195 28.40 33.19 -6.59
CA ASP A 195 28.70 33.58 -5.22
C ASP A 195 29.50 34.89 -5.17
N LEU A 196 30.11 35.32 -6.29
CA LEU A 196 30.97 36.51 -6.35
C LEU A 196 30.29 37.78 -5.83
N LEU A 197 29.06 38.08 -6.26
CA LEU A 197 28.36 39.29 -5.82
C LEU A 197 28.16 39.31 -4.30
N ARG A 198 27.81 38.16 -3.71
CA ARG A 198 27.64 38.01 -2.25
C ARG A 198 28.95 38.16 -1.50
N VAL A 199 30.03 37.60 -2.05
CA VAL A 199 31.37 37.70 -1.46
C VAL A 199 31.88 39.15 -1.47
N HIS A 200 31.71 39.88 -2.58
CA HIS A 200 32.10 41.29 -2.66
C HIS A 200 31.29 42.16 -1.67
N ALA A 201 29.98 41.93 -1.58
CA ALA A 201 29.14 42.63 -0.61
C ALA A 201 29.58 42.34 0.83
N ALA A 202 29.85 41.07 1.17
CA ALA A 202 30.32 40.69 2.49
C ALA A 202 31.67 41.33 2.84
N LEU A 203 32.62 41.38 1.90
CA LEU A 203 33.91 42.05 2.10
C LEU A 203 33.71 43.54 2.41
N HIS A 204 32.85 44.22 1.66
CA HIS A 204 32.52 45.63 1.90
C HIS A 204 31.88 45.85 3.29
N ASP A 205 30.93 44.98 3.68
CA ASP A 205 30.25 45.07 4.97
C ASP A 205 31.20 44.83 6.16
N ILE A 206 32.15 43.90 6.01
CA ILE A 206 33.19 43.63 7.01
C ILE A 206 34.10 44.86 7.20
N MET A 207 34.52 45.50 6.11
CA MET A 207 35.33 46.74 6.17
C MET A 207 34.55 47.91 6.77
N ALA A 208 33.22 47.94 6.60
CA ALA A 208 32.37 48.94 7.23
C ALA A 208 32.15 48.70 8.74
N SER A 209 32.45 47.49 9.24
CA SER A 209 32.30 47.10 10.65
C SER A 209 33.57 46.47 11.25
N PRO A 210 34.69 47.23 11.39
CA PRO A 210 35.97 46.69 11.83
C PRO A 210 35.89 45.93 13.16
N GLY A 211 36.63 44.83 13.27
CA GLY A 211 36.68 43.99 14.47
C GLY A 211 35.47 43.08 14.72
N THR A 212 34.39 43.18 13.94
CA THR A 212 33.21 42.31 14.05
C THR A 212 33.33 41.12 13.10
N PRO A 213 33.27 39.86 13.58
CA PRO A 213 33.29 38.70 12.71
C PRO A 213 32.02 38.58 11.87
N ALA A 214 32.20 38.32 10.57
CA ALA A 214 31.10 37.98 9.67
C ALA A 214 31.38 36.65 8.96
N GLY A 215 30.35 35.80 8.91
CA GLY A 215 30.39 34.50 8.23
C GLY A 215 29.76 34.57 6.85
N LEU A 216 30.32 33.83 5.90
CA LEU A 216 29.75 33.64 4.56
C LEU A 216 30.05 32.24 4.05
N GLU A 217 29.01 31.56 3.58
CA GLU A 217 29.15 30.32 2.82
C GLU A 217 29.31 30.61 1.33
N LEU A 218 30.33 30.03 0.73
CA LEU A 218 30.67 30.17 -0.69
C LEU A 218 31.18 28.85 -1.29
N ARG A 219 31.08 28.70 -2.61
CA ARG A 219 31.71 27.59 -3.32
C ARG A 219 33.07 28.03 -3.86
N TRP A 220 34.10 27.27 -3.53
CA TRP A 220 35.48 27.49 -3.97
C TRP A 220 35.94 26.32 -4.83
N ARG A 221 36.48 26.60 -6.01
CA ARG A 221 37.06 25.60 -6.91
C ARG A 221 38.35 25.02 -6.30
N HIS A 222 38.36 23.71 -6.09
CA HIS A 222 39.54 22.94 -5.76
C HIS A 222 40.44 22.76 -7.00
N LYS A 223 41.73 22.48 -6.81
CA LYS A 223 42.73 22.35 -7.90
C LYS A 223 42.40 21.28 -8.94
N ASP A 224 41.67 20.23 -8.54
CA ASP A 224 41.15 19.18 -9.46
C ASP A 224 39.93 19.61 -10.28
N GLY A 225 39.42 20.84 -10.09
CA GLY A 225 38.26 21.38 -10.76
C GLY A 225 36.91 21.14 -10.06
N SER A 226 36.87 20.39 -8.96
CA SER A 226 35.66 20.19 -8.16
C SER A 226 35.30 21.43 -7.33
N TRP A 227 34.02 21.60 -7.00
CA TRP A 227 33.56 22.68 -6.12
C TRP A 227 33.50 22.20 -4.67
N ARG A 228 34.17 22.94 -3.78
CA ARG A 228 34.11 22.76 -2.32
C ARG A 228 33.20 23.81 -1.71
N HIS A 229 32.36 23.39 -0.78
CA HIS A 229 31.52 24.29 0.02
C HIS A 229 32.32 24.77 1.21
N ILE A 230 32.65 26.07 1.21
CA ILE A 230 33.49 26.71 2.22
C ILE A 230 32.62 27.58 3.10
N ASP A 231 32.70 27.35 4.41
CA ASP A 231 32.22 28.28 5.43
C ASP A 231 33.39 29.19 5.82
N ALA A 232 33.28 30.48 5.50
CA ALA A 232 34.33 31.47 5.69
C ALA A 232 33.93 32.46 6.78
N VAL A 233 34.78 32.65 7.79
CA VAL A 233 34.59 33.70 8.81
C VAL A 233 35.70 34.72 8.67
N ALA A 234 35.34 35.96 8.41
CA ALA A 234 36.26 37.05 8.18
C ALA A 234 36.12 38.17 9.23
N VAL A 235 37.25 38.75 9.63
CA VAL A 235 37.34 39.86 10.58
C VAL A 235 38.33 40.90 10.05
N ASP A 236 37.90 42.15 9.94
CA ASP A 236 38.79 43.25 9.58
C ASP A 236 39.70 43.64 10.75
N ARG A 237 41.02 43.59 10.52
CA ARG A 237 42.11 43.98 11.42
C ARG A 237 43.09 44.96 10.75
N LEU A 238 42.65 45.71 9.73
CA LEU A 238 43.48 46.67 8.99
C LEU A 238 44.07 47.78 9.87
N ALA A 239 43.33 48.21 10.90
CA ALA A 239 43.78 49.26 11.82
C ALA A 239 44.84 48.79 12.84
N GLU A 240 45.08 47.47 12.96
CA GLU A 240 46.08 46.92 13.86
C GLU A 240 47.45 46.84 13.16
N PRO A 241 48.46 47.63 13.57
CA PRO A 241 49.74 47.71 12.85
C PRO A 241 50.50 46.38 12.75
N ALA A 242 50.24 45.44 13.67
CA ALA A 242 50.85 44.12 13.68
C ALA A 242 50.22 43.13 12.66
N VAL A 243 49.00 43.40 12.20
CA VAL A 243 48.25 42.52 11.27
C VAL A 243 48.08 43.19 9.92
N GLY A 244 47.51 44.41 9.90
CA GLY A 244 47.36 45.23 8.69
C GLY A 244 46.57 44.58 7.56
N ALA A 245 45.67 43.64 7.86
CA ALA A 245 44.94 42.84 6.88
C ALA A 245 43.59 42.35 7.43
N ILE A 246 42.74 41.80 6.56
CA ILE A 246 41.51 41.09 6.92
C ILE A 246 41.87 39.63 7.18
N VAL A 247 41.55 39.11 8.37
CA VAL A 247 41.81 37.71 8.74
C VAL A 247 40.61 36.88 8.33
N VAL A 248 40.82 35.82 7.53
CA VAL A 248 39.76 34.93 7.08
C VAL A 248 40.09 33.49 7.48
N ASN A 249 39.12 32.81 8.09
CA ASN A 249 39.19 31.40 8.40
C ASN A 249 38.24 30.61 7.48
N PHE A 250 38.73 29.56 6.84
CA PHE A 250 38.00 28.73 5.87
C PHE A 250 37.85 27.30 6.38
N ARG A 251 36.60 26.80 6.38
CA ARG A 251 36.28 25.40 6.71
C ARG A 251 35.56 24.72 5.55
N ASP A 252 36.05 23.55 5.15
CA ASP A 252 35.33 22.69 4.18
C ASP A 252 34.15 22.00 4.87
N VAL A 253 32.94 22.27 4.38
CA VAL A 253 31.70 21.63 4.85
C VAL A 253 31.05 20.76 3.77
N THR A 254 31.78 20.42 2.71
CA THR A 254 31.28 19.66 1.54
C THR A 254 30.72 18.30 1.93
N GLU A 255 31.49 17.46 2.64
CA GLU A 255 31.04 16.10 3.01
C GLU A 255 29.79 16.13 3.89
N ARG A 256 29.76 17.02 4.89
CA ARG A 256 28.61 17.19 5.76
C ARG A 256 27.36 17.55 4.98
N ARG A 257 27.47 18.50 4.04
CA ARG A 257 26.32 18.90 3.20
C ARG A 257 25.87 17.81 2.25
N LEU A 258 26.80 17.07 1.62
CA LEU A 258 26.45 15.95 0.76
C LEU A 258 25.73 14.85 1.55
N ALA A 259 26.16 14.56 2.78
CA ALA A 259 25.50 13.60 3.65
C ALA A 259 24.10 14.07 4.10
N GLU A 260 23.96 15.32 4.52
CA GLU A 260 22.66 15.92 4.89
C GLU A 260 21.70 15.94 3.70
N ALA A 261 22.19 16.32 2.51
CA ALA A 261 21.40 16.32 1.28
C ALA A 261 20.99 14.91 0.85
N ALA A 262 21.91 13.94 0.89
CA ALA A 262 21.62 12.54 0.57
C ALA A 262 20.62 11.92 1.57
N LEU A 263 20.75 12.24 2.86
CA LEU A 263 19.80 11.82 3.88
C LEU A 263 18.41 12.41 3.59
N ARG A 264 18.34 13.72 3.31
CA ARG A 264 17.09 14.39 2.97
C ARG A 264 16.45 13.83 1.70
N GLU A 265 17.23 13.60 0.65
CA GLU A 265 16.75 12.99 -0.60
C GLU A 265 16.22 11.57 -0.33
N SER A 266 16.93 10.79 0.48
CA SER A 266 16.49 9.45 0.89
C SER A 266 15.18 9.52 1.70
N GLU A 267 15.06 10.43 2.67
CA GLU A 267 13.84 10.63 3.46
C GLU A 267 12.65 11.06 2.58
N GLU A 268 12.86 12.01 1.68
CA GLU A 268 11.84 12.46 0.72
C GLU A 268 11.43 11.30 -0.19
N ARG A 269 12.38 10.52 -0.72
CA ARG A 269 12.13 9.34 -1.55
C ARG A 269 11.30 8.28 -0.79
N TYR A 270 11.66 7.95 0.45
CA TYR A 270 10.88 7.00 1.26
C TYR A 270 9.49 7.52 1.58
N ARG A 271 9.34 8.82 1.90
CA ARG A 271 8.03 9.45 2.13
C ARG A 271 7.15 9.33 0.90
N THR A 272 7.65 9.68 -0.28
CA THR A 272 6.88 9.58 -1.52
C THR A 272 6.48 8.14 -1.84
N LEU A 273 7.35 7.16 -1.57
CA LEU A 273 7.01 5.75 -1.74
C LEU A 273 5.86 5.33 -0.81
N VAL A 274 5.92 5.67 0.48
CA VAL A 274 4.88 5.33 1.46
C VAL A 274 3.55 6.04 1.15
N GLU A 275 3.61 7.29 0.72
CA GLU A 275 2.43 8.08 0.38
C GLU A 275 1.76 7.63 -0.93
N GLY A 276 2.52 7.07 -1.88
CA GLY A 276 2.00 6.53 -3.14
C GLY A 276 1.41 5.13 -3.07
N VAL A 277 1.64 4.38 -1.98
CA VAL A 277 1.10 3.02 -1.80
C VAL A 277 -0.40 3.06 -1.56
N ARG A 278 -1.15 2.20 -2.25
CA ARG A 278 -2.62 2.08 -2.14
C ARG A 278 -3.10 1.20 -0.98
N ASP A 279 -2.20 0.38 -0.42
CA ASP A 279 -2.47 -0.40 0.78
C ASP A 279 -2.26 0.49 2.02
N ILE A 280 -3.02 0.22 3.09
CA ILE A 280 -2.87 0.92 4.36
C ILE A 280 -1.55 0.49 4.99
N ILE A 281 -0.62 1.42 5.14
CA ILE A 281 0.58 1.23 5.95
C ILE A 281 0.30 1.86 7.31
N PHE A 282 0.41 1.05 8.37
CA PHE A 282 0.15 1.49 9.73
C PHE A 282 1.29 1.11 10.66
N ALA A 283 1.58 1.99 11.61
CA ALA A 283 2.45 1.67 12.74
C ALA A 283 1.63 1.75 14.03
N LEU A 284 1.84 0.79 14.93
CA LEU A 284 1.28 0.78 16.28
C LEU A 284 2.40 0.95 17.30
N SER A 285 2.09 1.64 18.39
CA SER A 285 2.90 1.66 19.60
C SER A 285 2.92 0.30 20.29
N ARG A 286 3.72 0.17 21.35
CA ARG A 286 3.75 -1.05 22.18
C ARG A 286 2.42 -1.32 22.88
N GLU A 287 1.63 -0.29 23.10
CA GLU A 287 0.33 -0.31 23.77
C GLU A 287 -0.83 -0.53 22.78
N GLY A 288 -0.56 -0.72 21.48
CA GLY A 288 -1.59 -0.92 20.46
C GLY A 288 -2.26 0.35 19.96
N THR A 289 -1.74 1.53 20.32
CA THR A 289 -2.25 2.80 19.76
C THR A 289 -1.61 3.08 18.40
N ILE A 290 -2.39 3.68 17.50
CA ILE A 290 -1.93 4.02 16.15
C ILE A 290 -0.88 5.13 16.24
N ALA A 291 0.35 4.84 15.85
CA ALA A 291 1.45 5.81 15.81
C ALA A 291 1.48 6.56 14.47
N SER A 292 1.20 5.88 13.35
CA SER A 292 1.17 6.52 12.03
C SER A 292 0.29 5.77 11.04
N LEU A 293 -0.25 6.49 10.06
CA LEU A 293 -1.03 5.98 8.93
C LEU A 293 -0.64 6.69 7.64
N ASN A 294 -0.56 5.95 6.52
CA ASN A 294 -0.39 6.55 5.20
C ASN A 294 -1.74 7.04 4.61
N PRO A 295 -1.73 7.84 3.52
CA PRO A 295 -2.96 8.39 2.90
C PRO A 295 -3.98 7.34 2.41
N ALA A 296 -3.54 6.10 2.12
CA ALA A 296 -4.43 5.02 1.73
C ALA A 296 -5.52 4.74 2.78
N PHE A 297 -5.21 4.94 4.07
CA PHE A 297 -6.19 4.83 5.15
C PHE A 297 -7.41 5.72 4.92
N GLU A 298 -7.19 6.99 4.54
CA GLU A 298 -8.26 7.96 4.32
C GLU A 298 -9.09 7.59 3.10
N THR A 299 -8.42 7.14 2.04
CA THR A 299 -9.08 6.72 0.80
C THR A 299 -9.96 5.48 1.00
N ILE A 300 -9.49 4.50 1.76
CA ILE A 300 -10.19 3.22 1.97
C ILE A 300 -11.29 3.37 3.02
N THR A 301 -10.98 3.98 4.16
CA THR A 301 -11.90 4.02 5.31
C THR A 301 -12.77 5.27 5.36
N GLY A 302 -12.38 6.36 4.67
CA GLY A 302 -13.07 7.65 4.71
C GLY A 302 -12.81 8.49 5.95
N TRP A 303 -12.05 7.97 6.93
CA TRP A 303 -11.64 8.72 8.11
C TRP A 303 -10.42 9.59 7.83
N ARG A 304 -10.30 10.74 8.50
CA ARG A 304 -9.06 11.52 8.46
C ARG A 304 -8.00 10.85 9.31
N ARG A 305 -6.78 10.71 8.78
CA ARG A 305 -5.68 10.06 9.50
C ARG A 305 -5.33 10.80 10.78
N GLU A 306 -5.37 12.13 10.77
CA GLU A 306 -5.04 12.97 11.94
C GLU A 306 -5.97 12.72 13.13
N GLU A 307 -7.21 12.31 12.88
CA GLU A 307 -8.20 11.99 13.94
C GLU A 307 -7.95 10.61 14.56
N TRP A 308 -7.25 9.74 13.82
CA TRP A 308 -7.01 8.34 14.19
C TRP A 308 -5.60 8.06 14.69
N VAL A 309 -4.63 8.92 14.37
CA VAL A 309 -3.35 8.88 15.06
C VAL A 309 -3.59 9.08 16.56
N HIS A 310 -2.89 8.28 17.37
CA HIS A 310 -3.04 8.12 18.83
C HIS A 310 -4.31 7.40 19.30
N GLN A 311 -5.22 7.01 18.42
CA GLN A 311 -6.37 6.19 18.80
C GLN A 311 -5.98 4.70 18.90
N PRO A 312 -6.66 3.91 19.75
CA PRO A 312 -6.48 2.47 19.78
C PRO A 312 -7.03 1.82 18.49
N PHE A 313 -6.27 0.87 17.94
CA PHE A 313 -6.67 0.19 16.70
C PHE A 313 -7.94 -0.65 16.87
N GLU A 314 -8.25 -1.12 18.09
CA GLU A 314 -9.43 -1.96 18.37
C GLU A 314 -10.73 -1.28 17.94
N ARG A 315 -10.77 0.07 17.96
CA ARG A 315 -11.94 0.84 17.54
C ARG A 315 -12.21 0.79 16.04
N LEU A 316 -11.24 0.38 15.22
CA LEU A 316 -11.39 0.20 13.78
C LEU A 316 -11.90 -1.20 13.43
N VAL A 317 -11.60 -2.19 14.26
CA VAL A 317 -11.91 -3.59 13.97
C VAL A 317 -13.35 -3.91 14.39
N HIS A 318 -14.04 -4.72 13.59
CA HIS A 318 -15.37 -5.21 13.92
C HIS A 318 -15.36 -5.98 15.26
N PRO A 319 -16.36 -5.80 16.15
CA PRO A 319 -16.37 -6.44 17.47
C PRO A 319 -16.21 -7.96 17.47
N GLU A 320 -16.78 -8.65 16.48
CA GLU A 320 -16.63 -10.12 16.33
C GLU A 320 -15.21 -10.55 15.91
N ASP A 321 -14.48 -9.68 15.21
CA ASP A 321 -13.14 -9.97 14.69
C ASP A 321 -12.04 -9.56 15.69
N LEU A 322 -12.40 -8.71 16.67
CA LEU A 322 -11.48 -8.14 17.65
C LEU A 322 -10.73 -9.19 18.50
N PRO A 323 -11.37 -10.26 19.02
CA PRO A 323 -10.65 -11.28 19.79
C PRO A 323 -9.52 -11.94 18.99
N LEU A 324 -9.79 -12.25 17.73
CA LEU A 324 -8.80 -12.84 16.82
C LEU A 324 -7.69 -11.85 16.47
N ALA A 325 -8.03 -10.57 16.24
CA ALA A 325 -7.05 -9.53 15.96
C ALA A 325 -6.08 -9.31 17.13
N LEU A 326 -6.58 -9.27 18.37
CA LEU A 326 -5.76 -9.15 19.59
C LEU A 326 -4.86 -10.37 19.79
N GLU A 327 -5.38 -11.58 19.56
CA GLU A 327 -4.58 -12.80 19.65
C GLU A 327 -3.41 -12.77 18.65
N LEU A 328 -3.68 -12.40 17.40
CA LEU A 328 -2.67 -12.32 16.35
C LEU A 328 -1.64 -11.22 16.63
N LEU A 329 -2.06 -10.06 17.14
CA LEU A 329 -1.13 -9.01 17.56
C LEU A 329 -0.19 -9.49 18.68
N GLY A 330 -0.72 -10.21 19.67
CA GLY A 330 0.09 -10.80 20.74
C GLY A 330 1.12 -11.82 20.23
N ARG A 331 0.80 -12.55 19.15
CA ARG A 331 1.75 -13.47 18.47
C ARG A 331 2.86 -12.71 17.73
N VAL A 332 2.51 -11.60 17.06
CA VAL A 332 3.48 -10.72 16.36
C VAL A 332 4.50 -10.14 17.36
N VAL A 333 4.04 -9.70 18.54
CA VAL A 333 4.90 -9.22 19.63
C VAL A 333 5.92 -10.26 20.09
N ARG A 334 5.57 -11.55 20.04
CA ARG A 334 6.48 -12.67 20.37
C ARG A 334 7.42 -13.08 19.23
N GLY A 335 7.38 -12.39 18.09
CA GLY A 335 8.22 -12.69 16.93
C GLY A 335 7.78 -13.93 16.14
N GLU A 336 6.53 -14.38 16.31
CA GLU A 336 6.01 -15.53 15.58
C GLU A 336 5.58 -15.11 14.16
N LEU A 337 6.14 -15.75 13.11
CA LEU A 337 5.74 -15.55 11.70
C LEU A 337 4.29 -15.98 11.48
N ARG A 338 3.47 -15.14 10.82
CA ARG A 338 2.05 -15.43 10.59
C ARG A 338 1.60 -15.10 9.16
N PRO A 339 0.68 -15.90 8.59
CA PRO A 339 0.00 -15.54 7.36
C PRO A 339 -0.87 -14.30 7.57
N ALA A 340 -1.14 -13.59 6.47
CA ALA A 340 -2.06 -12.46 6.51
C ALA A 340 -3.48 -12.94 6.87
N SER A 341 -4.19 -12.14 7.66
CA SER A 341 -5.52 -12.46 8.17
C SER A 341 -6.52 -11.38 7.81
N GLN A 342 -7.76 -11.77 7.54
CA GLN A 342 -8.81 -10.85 7.13
C GLN A 342 -9.61 -10.38 8.33
N PHE A 343 -9.83 -9.06 8.43
CA PHE A 343 -10.66 -8.43 9.44
C PHE A 343 -11.58 -7.40 8.79
N ARG A 344 -12.78 -7.27 9.35
CA ARG A 344 -13.69 -6.18 8.99
C ARG A 344 -13.27 -4.91 9.70
N VAL A 345 -13.16 -3.83 8.93
CA VAL A 345 -12.72 -2.51 9.36
C VAL A 345 -13.82 -1.50 9.13
N ARG A 346 -14.17 -0.75 10.17
CA ARG A 346 -15.24 0.24 10.14
C ARG A 346 -14.86 1.47 9.34
N THR A 347 -15.73 1.92 8.45
CA THR A 347 -15.58 3.16 7.69
C THR A 347 -16.20 4.35 8.42
N ALA A 348 -15.94 5.56 7.92
CA ALA A 348 -16.59 6.79 8.39
C ALA A 348 -18.11 6.84 8.10
N LYS A 349 -18.60 6.05 7.14
CA LYS A 349 -20.03 5.95 6.79
C LYS A 349 -20.80 4.96 7.65
N GLY A 350 -20.10 4.20 8.52
CA GLY A 350 -20.70 3.22 9.42
C GLY A 350 -20.80 1.80 8.85
N ASP A 351 -20.47 1.59 7.58
CA ASP A 351 -20.30 0.25 6.99
C ASP A 351 -18.90 -0.33 7.29
N TYR A 352 -18.67 -1.58 6.85
CA TYR A 352 -17.40 -2.29 7.06
C TYR A 352 -16.78 -2.72 5.74
N ARG A 353 -15.46 -2.57 5.65
CA ARG A 353 -14.62 -3.12 4.58
C ARG A 353 -13.80 -4.30 5.09
N VAL A 354 -13.51 -5.25 4.21
CA VAL A 354 -12.65 -6.39 4.57
C VAL A 354 -11.21 -6.03 4.21
N GLY A 355 -10.35 -5.90 5.23
CA GLY A 355 -8.92 -5.72 5.04
C GLY A 355 -8.16 -7.02 5.32
N GLU A 356 -7.19 -7.36 4.50
CA GLU A 356 -6.20 -8.40 4.73
C GLU A 356 -4.96 -7.78 5.36
N PHE A 357 -4.67 -8.15 6.60
CA PHE A 357 -3.64 -7.53 7.43
C PHE A 357 -2.45 -8.45 7.67
N SER A 358 -1.26 -7.87 7.55
CA SER A 358 0.01 -8.49 7.94
C SER A 358 0.82 -7.51 8.77
N ALA A 359 1.52 -7.98 9.79
CA ALA A 359 2.27 -7.13 10.70
C ALA A 359 3.57 -7.78 11.16
N THR A 360 4.55 -6.95 11.45
CA THR A 360 5.89 -7.32 11.88
C THR A 360 6.30 -6.48 13.10
N PRO A 361 7.04 -7.06 14.06
CA PRO A 361 7.53 -6.29 15.21
C PRO A 361 8.64 -5.35 14.77
N GLN A 362 8.62 -4.10 15.27
CA GLN A 362 9.73 -3.17 15.14
C GLN A 362 10.61 -3.25 16.39
N LEU A 363 11.89 -3.61 16.19
CA LEU A 363 12.88 -3.73 17.25
C LEU A 363 13.95 -2.63 17.09
N HIS A 364 14.29 -1.96 18.19
CA HIS A 364 15.44 -1.06 18.28
C HIS A 364 16.37 -1.58 19.38
N GLU A 365 17.63 -1.87 19.03
CA GLU A 365 18.61 -2.48 19.95
C GLU A 365 18.07 -3.73 20.69
N GLY A 366 17.28 -4.56 19.99
CA GLY A 366 16.68 -5.78 20.54
C GLY A 366 15.44 -5.56 21.43
N ARG A 367 14.99 -4.30 21.61
CA ARG A 367 13.75 -3.97 22.34
C ARG A 367 12.62 -3.66 21.38
N LEU A 368 11.43 -4.18 21.66
CA LEU A 368 10.22 -3.84 20.92
C LEU A 368 9.88 -2.37 21.11
N VAL A 369 9.85 -1.60 20.02
CA VAL A 369 9.46 -0.19 19.99
C VAL A 369 8.08 0.03 19.37
N GLY A 370 7.57 -0.93 18.60
CA GLY A 370 6.26 -0.85 17.98
C GLY A 370 6.00 -2.02 17.03
N ILE A 371 4.95 -1.88 16.23
CA ILE A 371 4.52 -2.88 15.24
C ILE A 371 4.26 -2.16 13.93
N LEU A 372 4.81 -2.66 12.83
CA LEU A 372 4.55 -2.14 11.48
C LEU A 372 3.73 -3.16 10.71
N GLY A 373 2.66 -2.71 10.09
CA GLY A 373 1.82 -3.58 9.28
C GLY A 373 1.29 -2.92 8.02
N ILE A 374 0.77 -3.79 7.16
CA ILE A 374 0.12 -3.46 5.91
C ILE A 374 -1.29 -4.07 5.94
N GLY A 375 -2.29 -3.28 5.57
CA GLY A 375 -3.68 -3.68 5.39
C GLY A 375 -4.12 -3.45 3.95
N ARG A 376 -4.45 -4.51 3.23
CA ARG A 376 -4.96 -4.45 1.86
C ARG A 376 -6.48 -4.54 1.85
N ASP A 377 -7.18 -3.63 1.18
CA ASP A 377 -8.62 -3.76 0.96
C ASP A 377 -8.90 -4.91 -0.02
N VAL A 378 -9.55 -5.96 0.47
CA VAL A 378 -9.95 -7.15 -0.30
C VAL A 378 -11.47 -7.29 -0.40
N THR A 379 -12.21 -6.22 -0.09
CA THR A 379 -13.68 -6.23 -0.08
C THR A 379 -14.26 -6.71 -1.40
N GLU A 380 -13.82 -6.13 -2.52
CA GLU A 380 -14.29 -6.50 -3.87
C GLU A 380 -13.96 -7.96 -4.20
N ARG A 381 -12.73 -8.40 -3.88
CA ARG A 381 -12.30 -9.78 -4.12
C ARG A 381 -13.17 -10.77 -3.34
N VAL A 382 -13.40 -10.54 -2.05
CA VAL A 382 -14.23 -11.41 -1.21
C VAL A 382 -15.68 -11.45 -1.73
N GLN A 383 -16.23 -10.30 -2.13
CA GLN A 383 -17.57 -10.23 -2.73
C GLN A 383 -17.65 -11.02 -4.05
N LEU A 384 -16.66 -10.89 -4.93
CA LEU A 384 -16.60 -11.64 -6.20
C LEU A 384 -16.43 -13.15 -5.97
N GLU A 385 -15.60 -13.57 -5.02
CA GLU A 385 -15.44 -14.98 -4.65
C GLU A 385 -16.74 -15.57 -4.10
N GLN A 386 -17.47 -14.82 -3.27
CA GLN A 386 -18.79 -15.22 -2.78
C GLN A 386 -19.83 -15.32 -3.90
N GLN A 387 -19.85 -14.34 -4.81
CA GLN A 387 -20.73 -14.35 -5.99
C GLN A 387 -20.43 -15.54 -6.90
N LEU A 388 -19.14 -15.84 -7.15
CA LEU A 388 -18.72 -16.99 -7.95
C LEU A 388 -19.15 -18.30 -7.30
N ARG A 389 -18.93 -18.45 -5.99
CA ARG A 389 -19.34 -19.64 -5.25
C ARG A 389 -20.87 -19.82 -5.27
N GLN A 390 -21.63 -18.74 -5.17
CA GLN A 390 -23.09 -18.77 -5.29
C GLN A 390 -23.52 -19.15 -6.72
N ALA A 391 -22.86 -18.61 -7.74
CA ALA A 391 -23.12 -18.96 -9.13
C ALA A 391 -22.82 -20.44 -9.43
N GLN A 392 -21.73 -20.99 -8.90
CA GLN A 392 -21.37 -22.41 -9.03
C GLN A 392 -22.37 -23.32 -8.30
N LYS A 393 -22.81 -22.94 -7.10
CA LYS A 393 -23.90 -23.65 -6.40
C LYS A 393 -25.18 -23.65 -7.24
N MET A 394 -25.52 -22.50 -7.84
CA MET A 394 -26.71 -22.36 -8.68
C MET A 394 -26.61 -23.21 -9.96
N GLU A 395 -25.42 -23.29 -10.57
CA GLU A 395 -25.16 -24.15 -11.73
C GLU A 395 -25.33 -25.64 -11.39
N ALA A 396 -24.80 -26.08 -10.25
CA ALA A 396 -24.94 -27.46 -9.79
C ALA A 396 -26.41 -27.83 -9.49
N VAL A 397 -27.16 -26.92 -8.85
CA VAL A 397 -28.60 -27.10 -8.59
C VAL A 397 -29.39 -27.13 -9.89
N GLY A 398 -29.09 -26.25 -10.85
CA GLY A 398 -29.75 -26.21 -12.14
C GLY A 398 -29.56 -27.51 -12.95
N ARG A 399 -28.33 -28.03 -13.01
CA ARG A 399 -28.05 -29.29 -13.72
C ARG A 399 -28.79 -30.49 -13.11
N LEU A 400 -28.88 -30.56 -11.78
CA LEU A 400 -29.65 -31.59 -11.08
C LEU A 400 -31.15 -31.44 -11.31
N ALA A 401 -31.67 -30.21 -11.24
CA ALA A 401 -33.08 -29.91 -11.47
C ALA A 401 -33.52 -30.28 -12.90
N GLY A 402 -32.66 -30.03 -13.91
CA GLY A 402 -32.95 -30.39 -15.30
C GLY A 402 -33.09 -31.90 -15.52
N GLY A 403 -32.17 -32.70 -14.95
CA GLY A 403 -32.24 -34.16 -15.05
C GLY A 403 -33.47 -34.75 -14.33
N ILE A 404 -33.75 -34.27 -13.11
CA ILE A 404 -34.92 -34.71 -12.35
C ILE A 404 -36.23 -34.34 -13.08
N ALA A 405 -36.31 -33.12 -13.60
CA ALA A 405 -37.51 -32.65 -14.29
C ALA A 405 -37.82 -33.45 -15.56
N HIS A 406 -36.80 -33.88 -16.29
CA HIS A 406 -36.94 -34.77 -17.44
C HIS A 406 -37.65 -36.07 -17.05
N ASP A 407 -37.18 -36.74 -16.00
CA ASP A 407 -37.76 -38.01 -15.53
C ASP A 407 -39.21 -37.82 -15.07
N PHE A 408 -39.50 -36.71 -14.38
CA PHE A 408 -40.87 -36.36 -14.00
C PHE A 408 -41.76 -36.11 -15.21
N ASN A 409 -41.28 -35.42 -16.25
CA ASN A 409 -42.05 -35.17 -17.46
C ASN A 409 -42.40 -36.47 -18.19
N ASN A 410 -41.51 -37.46 -18.21
CA ASN A 410 -41.80 -38.78 -18.78
C ASN A 410 -42.91 -39.51 -18.01
N ILE A 411 -42.83 -39.51 -16.68
CA ILE A 411 -43.88 -40.09 -15.81
C ILE A 411 -45.22 -39.37 -16.03
N LEU A 412 -45.20 -38.03 -16.07
CA LEU A 412 -46.40 -37.21 -16.26
C LEU A 412 -47.02 -37.42 -17.64
N THR A 413 -46.20 -37.57 -18.68
CA THR A 413 -46.69 -37.88 -20.04
C THR A 413 -47.51 -39.17 -20.05
N ALA A 414 -47.03 -40.21 -19.37
CA ALA A 414 -47.75 -41.47 -19.28
C ALA A 414 -49.04 -41.33 -18.46
N ILE A 415 -48.98 -40.67 -17.29
CA ILE A 415 -50.16 -40.50 -16.41
C ILE A 415 -51.25 -39.69 -17.12
N THR A 416 -50.91 -38.52 -17.67
CA THR A 416 -51.85 -37.65 -18.38
C THR A 416 -52.41 -38.36 -19.62
N GLY A 417 -51.54 -39.01 -20.42
CA GLY A 417 -51.98 -39.73 -21.61
C GLY A 417 -52.95 -40.87 -21.32
N TYR A 418 -52.70 -41.71 -20.30
CA TYR A 418 -53.64 -42.76 -19.92
C TYR A 418 -54.93 -42.20 -19.33
N ALA A 419 -54.87 -41.10 -18.57
CA ALA A 419 -56.06 -40.42 -18.06
C ALA A 419 -56.93 -39.88 -19.21
N ASP A 420 -56.33 -39.27 -20.23
CA ASP A 420 -57.03 -38.78 -21.42
C ASP A 420 -57.70 -39.93 -22.19
N LEU A 421 -56.98 -41.03 -22.45
CA LEU A 421 -57.56 -42.20 -23.12
C LEU A 421 -58.73 -42.80 -22.34
N LEU A 422 -58.64 -42.85 -21.01
CA LEU A 422 -59.75 -43.29 -20.15
C LEU A 422 -60.93 -42.32 -20.27
N LEU A 423 -60.70 -41.00 -20.23
CA LEU A 423 -61.75 -40.00 -20.36
C LEU A 423 -62.43 -40.01 -21.75
N GLU A 424 -61.74 -40.43 -22.79
CA GLU A 424 -62.32 -40.65 -24.13
C GLU A 424 -63.19 -41.91 -24.19
N ASP A 425 -62.75 -43.01 -23.58
CA ASP A 425 -63.47 -44.29 -23.59
C ASP A 425 -64.69 -44.30 -22.66
N LEU A 426 -64.65 -43.49 -21.59
CA LEU A 426 -65.73 -43.38 -20.60
C LEU A 426 -66.81 -42.41 -21.07
N GLY A 427 -68.04 -42.90 -21.22
CA GLY A 427 -69.20 -42.05 -21.53
C GLY A 427 -69.44 -40.96 -20.46
N ALA A 428 -70.14 -39.88 -20.82
CA ALA A 428 -70.35 -38.72 -19.95
C ALA A 428 -71.03 -39.03 -18.60
N THR A 429 -71.71 -40.17 -18.49
CA THR A 429 -72.41 -40.64 -17.27
C THR A 429 -71.71 -41.79 -16.56
N ASP A 430 -70.51 -42.22 -17.01
CA ASP A 430 -69.80 -43.32 -16.35
C ASP A 430 -69.22 -42.84 -15.00
N PRO A 431 -69.52 -43.52 -13.88
CA PRO A 431 -69.06 -43.10 -12.55
C PRO A 431 -67.53 -43.06 -12.42
N ARG A 432 -66.78 -43.85 -13.22
CA ARG A 432 -65.31 -43.86 -13.21
C ARG A 432 -64.71 -42.64 -13.90
N ARG A 433 -65.51 -41.88 -14.67
CA ARG A 433 -65.07 -40.66 -15.34
C ARG A 433 -64.59 -39.61 -14.34
N GLN A 434 -65.22 -39.55 -13.17
CA GLN A 434 -64.81 -38.64 -12.10
C GLN A 434 -63.42 -38.98 -11.54
N ASP A 435 -63.12 -40.26 -11.36
CA ASP A 435 -61.80 -40.71 -10.88
C ASP A 435 -60.71 -40.39 -11.92
N ALA A 436 -60.98 -40.62 -13.22
CA ALA A 436 -60.07 -40.28 -14.30
C ALA A 436 -59.82 -38.76 -14.40
N ASP A 437 -60.85 -37.94 -14.19
CA ASP A 437 -60.74 -36.48 -14.16
C ASP A 437 -59.88 -35.97 -12.99
N GLU A 438 -59.97 -36.59 -11.81
CA GLU A 438 -59.11 -36.26 -10.67
C GLU A 438 -57.65 -36.71 -10.86
N ILE A 439 -57.41 -37.85 -11.51
CA ILE A 439 -56.06 -38.26 -11.91
C ILE A 439 -55.46 -37.24 -12.89
N HIS A 440 -56.23 -36.82 -13.90
CA HIS A 440 -55.79 -35.80 -14.86
C HIS A 440 -55.45 -34.47 -14.17
N LYS A 441 -56.34 -33.95 -13.31
CA LYS A 441 -56.09 -32.73 -12.53
C LYS A 441 -54.85 -32.85 -11.64
N ALA A 442 -54.62 -34.00 -11.03
CA ALA A 442 -53.44 -34.23 -10.20
C ALA A 442 -52.15 -34.21 -11.03
N ALA A 443 -52.17 -34.82 -12.21
CA ALA A 443 -51.05 -34.79 -13.15
C ALA A 443 -50.76 -33.37 -13.66
N ASP A 444 -51.79 -32.58 -14.01
CA ASP A 444 -51.63 -31.18 -14.41
C ASP A 444 -50.97 -30.33 -13.32
N ARG A 445 -51.37 -30.54 -12.05
CA ARG A 445 -50.74 -29.86 -10.90
C ARG A 445 -49.27 -30.24 -10.76
N ALA A 446 -48.94 -31.52 -10.90
CA ALA A 446 -47.56 -32.00 -10.86
C ALA A 446 -46.72 -31.44 -12.02
N ALA A 447 -47.27 -31.39 -13.24
CA ALA A 447 -46.62 -30.75 -14.38
C ALA A 447 -46.39 -29.24 -14.18
N GLY A 448 -47.27 -28.55 -13.46
CA GLY A 448 -47.05 -27.18 -13.02
C GLY A 448 -45.83 -27.04 -12.08
N LEU A 449 -45.70 -27.93 -11.10
CA LEU A 449 -44.57 -27.95 -10.15
C LEU A 449 -43.23 -28.28 -10.84
N THR A 450 -43.23 -29.23 -11.78
CA THR A 450 -42.02 -29.59 -12.55
C THR A 450 -41.53 -28.42 -13.40
N ARG A 451 -42.45 -27.65 -14.00
CA ARG A 451 -42.11 -26.39 -14.72
C ARG A 451 -41.49 -25.34 -13.78
N GLN A 452 -41.99 -25.22 -12.55
CA GLN A 452 -41.39 -24.33 -11.55
C GLN A 452 -39.98 -24.74 -11.15
N LEU A 453 -39.70 -26.05 -11.06
CA LEU A 453 -38.35 -26.58 -10.80
C LEU A 453 -37.39 -26.25 -11.95
N LEU A 454 -37.86 -26.36 -13.20
CA LEU A 454 -37.08 -26.05 -14.41
C LEU A 454 -36.70 -24.57 -14.51
N ALA A 455 -37.53 -23.65 -14.03
CA ALA A 455 -37.24 -22.21 -14.01
C ALA A 455 -35.97 -21.84 -13.19
N PHE A 456 -35.46 -22.74 -12.34
CA PHE A 456 -34.21 -22.57 -11.60
C PHE A 456 -32.97 -23.07 -12.34
N SER A 457 -33.15 -24.01 -13.26
CA SER A 457 -32.07 -24.36 -14.16
C SER A 457 -31.93 -23.21 -15.15
N ARG A 458 -30.71 -22.68 -15.32
CA ARG A 458 -30.33 -21.62 -16.28
C ARG A 458 -30.70 -21.93 -17.77
N GLN A 459 -31.51 -22.96 -18.01
CA GLN A 459 -31.84 -23.53 -19.32
C GLN A 459 -33.21 -23.08 -19.86
N GLN A 460 -33.95 -22.21 -19.17
CA GLN A 460 -35.15 -21.60 -19.75
C GLN A 460 -34.72 -20.53 -20.78
N VAL A 461 -34.85 -20.81 -22.07
CA VAL A 461 -34.67 -19.83 -23.13
C VAL A 461 -35.87 -18.89 -23.12
N LEU A 462 -35.65 -17.66 -22.66
CA LEU A 462 -36.67 -16.62 -22.73
C LEU A 462 -37.17 -16.44 -24.16
N GLN A 463 -38.48 -16.32 -24.34
CA GLN A 463 -39.07 -15.71 -25.54
C GLN A 463 -39.51 -14.29 -25.21
N PRO A 464 -38.57 -13.34 -25.08
CA PRO A 464 -38.91 -11.98 -24.73
C PRO A 464 -39.71 -11.34 -25.88
N THR A 465 -41.00 -11.14 -25.63
CA THR A 465 -41.90 -10.46 -26.57
C THR A 465 -42.25 -9.09 -26.01
N VAL A 466 -42.66 -8.19 -26.90
CA VAL A 466 -43.13 -6.86 -26.50
C VAL A 466 -44.58 -7.02 -26.05
N LEU A 467 -44.84 -6.85 -24.76
CA LEU A 467 -46.16 -7.05 -24.16
C LEU A 467 -46.64 -5.82 -23.37
N GLU A 468 -47.96 -5.73 -23.20
CA GLU A 468 -48.62 -4.71 -22.39
C GLU A 468 -48.99 -5.31 -21.02
N VAL A 469 -48.45 -4.74 -19.95
CA VAL A 469 -48.59 -5.29 -18.58
C VAL A 469 -50.05 -5.28 -18.12
N ASN A 470 -50.82 -4.26 -18.48
CA ASN A 470 -52.26 -4.20 -18.18
C ASN A 470 -53.01 -5.41 -18.71
N LYS A 471 -52.76 -5.80 -19.97
CA LYS A 471 -53.43 -6.93 -20.62
C LYS A 471 -53.12 -8.23 -19.87
N LEU A 472 -51.85 -8.45 -19.52
CA LEU A 472 -51.42 -9.62 -18.75
C LEU A 472 -52.12 -9.68 -17.38
N VAL A 473 -52.18 -8.56 -16.66
CA VAL A 473 -52.87 -8.51 -15.35
C VAL A 473 -54.37 -8.78 -15.49
N SER A 474 -55.02 -8.25 -16.54
CA SER A 474 -56.44 -8.50 -16.82
C SER A 474 -56.71 -9.97 -17.18
N ASP A 475 -55.85 -10.60 -17.99
CA ASP A 475 -55.98 -12.00 -18.39
C ASP A 475 -55.85 -12.94 -17.19
N LEU A 476 -54.97 -12.60 -16.23
CA LEU A 476 -54.78 -13.36 -14.99
C LEU A 476 -55.88 -13.15 -13.94
N GLU A 477 -56.69 -12.09 -14.02
CA GLU A 477 -57.61 -11.71 -12.94
C GLU A 477 -58.57 -12.84 -12.55
N LYS A 478 -59.15 -13.54 -13.55
CA LYS A 478 -60.05 -14.68 -13.32
C LYS A 478 -59.34 -15.85 -12.63
N MET A 479 -58.10 -16.14 -13.06
CA MET A 479 -57.30 -17.22 -12.48
C MET A 479 -56.93 -16.91 -11.03
N LEU A 480 -56.51 -15.67 -10.75
CA LEU A 480 -56.13 -15.22 -9.42
C LEU A 480 -57.31 -15.25 -8.44
N ARG A 481 -58.51 -14.82 -8.85
CA ARG A 481 -59.72 -14.93 -8.00
C ARG A 481 -59.96 -16.37 -7.56
N ARG A 482 -59.78 -17.35 -8.46
CA ARG A 482 -59.94 -18.77 -8.14
C ARG A 482 -58.84 -19.29 -7.20
N LEU A 483 -57.60 -18.79 -7.34
CA LEU A 483 -56.46 -19.23 -6.54
C LEU A 483 -56.49 -18.69 -5.11
N LEU A 484 -56.95 -17.44 -4.95
CA LEU A 484 -56.99 -16.73 -3.67
C LEU A 484 -58.15 -17.20 -2.77
N GLY A 485 -59.21 -17.76 -3.35
CA GLY A 485 -60.41 -18.18 -2.63
C GLY A 485 -61.36 -17.03 -2.33
N GLU A 486 -62.41 -17.29 -1.54
CA GLU A 486 -63.42 -16.30 -1.19
C GLU A 486 -62.97 -15.35 -0.06
N ASP A 487 -62.01 -15.77 0.76
CA ASP A 487 -61.54 -15.04 1.95
C ASP A 487 -60.60 -13.86 1.63
N VAL A 488 -60.04 -13.81 0.41
CA VAL A 488 -59.11 -12.77 -0.01
C VAL A 488 -59.70 -11.95 -1.17
N ALA A 489 -59.97 -10.68 -0.90
CA ALA A 489 -60.50 -9.75 -1.91
C ALA A 489 -59.42 -9.30 -2.89
N LEU A 490 -59.55 -9.65 -4.17
CA LEU A 490 -58.68 -9.17 -5.25
C LEU A 490 -59.17 -7.81 -5.78
N THR A 491 -58.28 -6.81 -5.77
CA THR A 491 -58.52 -5.48 -6.35
C THR A 491 -57.46 -5.15 -7.39
N THR A 492 -57.87 -4.72 -8.58
CA THR A 492 -56.97 -4.27 -9.65
C THR A 492 -57.09 -2.75 -9.82
N ARG A 493 -55.96 -2.05 -9.90
CA ARG A 493 -55.86 -0.61 -10.17
C ARG A 493 -54.89 -0.39 -11.31
N LEU A 494 -55.42 -0.51 -12.53
CA LEU A 494 -54.63 -0.39 -13.74
C LEU A 494 -54.52 1.07 -14.17
N ALA A 495 -53.35 1.49 -14.64
CA ALA A 495 -53.19 2.83 -15.21
C ALA A 495 -53.95 2.90 -16.55
N PRO A 496 -54.53 4.06 -16.92
CA PRO A 496 -55.31 4.20 -18.15
C PRO A 496 -54.54 3.80 -19.42
N THR A 497 -53.23 4.04 -19.42
CA THR A 497 -52.28 3.57 -20.42
C THR A 497 -51.00 3.12 -19.73
N THR A 498 -50.47 1.96 -20.09
CA THR A 498 -49.14 1.51 -19.65
C THR A 498 -48.20 1.44 -20.84
N GLY A 499 -46.93 1.76 -20.60
CA GLY A 499 -45.87 1.49 -21.55
C GLY A 499 -45.75 0.00 -21.84
N ARG A 500 -45.06 -0.35 -22.92
CA ARG A 500 -44.76 -1.75 -23.24
C ARG A 500 -43.46 -2.17 -22.59
N VAL A 501 -43.36 -3.45 -22.27
CA VAL A 501 -42.15 -4.06 -21.71
C VAL A 501 -41.73 -5.22 -22.61
N LYS A 502 -40.42 -5.47 -22.67
CA LYS A 502 -39.88 -6.63 -23.37
C LYS A 502 -39.59 -7.71 -22.34
N ALA A 503 -40.49 -8.68 -22.23
CA ALA A 503 -40.41 -9.75 -21.24
C ALA A 503 -41.06 -11.03 -21.79
N ASP A 504 -40.81 -12.16 -21.14
CA ASP A 504 -41.51 -13.41 -21.41
C ASP A 504 -42.88 -13.39 -20.69
N PRO A 505 -44.02 -13.52 -21.40
CA PRO A 505 -45.34 -13.48 -20.78
C PRO A 505 -45.52 -14.55 -19.69
N GLY A 506 -45.09 -15.80 -19.98
CA GLY A 506 -45.25 -16.91 -19.04
C GLY A 506 -44.43 -16.72 -17.76
N GLN A 507 -43.22 -16.16 -17.87
CA GLN A 507 -42.44 -15.81 -16.69
C GLN A 507 -43.06 -14.64 -15.89
N LEU A 508 -43.61 -13.63 -16.55
CA LEU A 508 -44.28 -12.52 -15.85
C LEU A 508 -45.57 -12.99 -15.16
N GLU A 509 -46.31 -13.90 -15.78
CA GLU A 509 -47.45 -14.58 -15.16
C GLU A 509 -47.01 -15.37 -13.93
N GLN A 510 -45.92 -16.12 -14.02
CA GLN A 510 -45.34 -16.86 -12.89
C GLN A 510 -44.93 -15.93 -11.73
N VAL A 511 -44.38 -14.75 -12.04
CA VAL A 511 -44.07 -13.72 -11.03
C VAL A 511 -45.32 -13.32 -10.27
N VAL A 512 -46.38 -12.93 -10.98
CA VAL A 512 -47.64 -12.50 -10.36
C VAL A 512 -48.27 -13.62 -9.55
N MET A 513 -48.25 -14.85 -10.08
CA MET A 513 -48.78 -16.04 -9.41
C MET A 513 -48.02 -16.35 -8.11
N ASN A 514 -46.69 -16.33 -8.12
CA ASN A 514 -45.88 -16.59 -6.93
C ASN A 514 -46.15 -15.55 -5.84
N LEU A 515 -46.27 -14.27 -6.20
CA LEU A 515 -46.58 -13.21 -5.25
C LEU A 515 -48.01 -13.33 -4.71
N ALA A 516 -48.98 -13.71 -5.54
CA ALA A 516 -50.37 -13.92 -5.11
C ALA A 516 -50.52 -15.11 -4.15
N VAL A 517 -49.83 -16.23 -4.41
CA VAL A 517 -49.79 -17.39 -3.49
C VAL A 517 -49.17 -16.99 -2.16
N ASN A 518 -48.05 -16.29 -2.18
CA ASN A 518 -47.39 -15.82 -0.95
C ASN A 518 -48.27 -14.85 -0.17
N ALA A 519 -48.97 -13.95 -0.85
CA ALA A 519 -49.93 -13.02 -0.24
C ALA A 519 -51.07 -13.78 0.45
N ARG A 520 -51.68 -14.76 -0.22
CA ARG A 520 -52.74 -15.59 0.37
C ARG A 520 -52.26 -16.31 1.63
N ASP A 521 -51.08 -16.94 1.56
CA ASP A 521 -50.54 -17.68 2.69
C ASP A 521 -50.17 -16.74 3.86
N ALA A 522 -49.87 -15.47 3.58
CA ALA A 522 -49.67 -14.43 4.59
C ALA A 522 -50.98 -13.86 5.17
N MET A 523 -52.14 -14.23 4.62
CA MET A 523 -53.48 -13.80 5.01
C MET A 523 -54.38 -15.00 5.43
N PRO A 524 -54.01 -15.77 6.47
CA PRO A 524 -54.75 -16.98 6.86
C PRO A 524 -56.18 -16.70 7.34
N ASN A 525 -56.48 -15.47 7.77
CA ASN A 525 -57.80 -15.03 8.24
C ASN A 525 -58.54 -14.19 7.18
N GLY A 526 -58.13 -14.29 5.92
CA GLY A 526 -58.61 -13.44 4.84
C GLY A 526 -57.92 -12.06 4.81
N GLY A 527 -58.22 -11.27 3.77
CA GLY A 527 -57.60 -9.96 3.59
C GLY A 527 -57.81 -9.40 2.19
N LYS A 528 -56.89 -8.54 1.75
CA LYS A 528 -56.95 -7.88 0.44
C LYS A 528 -55.64 -8.00 -0.30
N LEU A 529 -55.71 -8.47 -1.55
CA LEU A 529 -54.61 -8.40 -2.52
C LEU A 529 -54.91 -7.31 -3.54
N THR A 530 -53.98 -6.37 -3.72
CA THR A 530 -54.09 -5.28 -4.68
C THR A 530 -53.00 -5.39 -5.75
N LEU A 531 -53.40 -5.38 -7.01
CA LEU A 531 -52.51 -5.30 -8.17
C LEU A 531 -52.59 -3.90 -8.75
N GLU A 532 -51.46 -3.18 -8.81
CA GLU A 532 -51.40 -1.83 -9.36
C GLU A 532 -50.39 -1.75 -10.49
N THR A 533 -50.68 -1.00 -11.54
CA THR A 533 -49.73 -0.72 -12.62
C THR A 533 -49.54 0.78 -12.79
N GLY A 534 -48.36 1.23 -13.19
CA GLY A 534 -48.11 2.64 -13.50
C GLY A 534 -46.90 2.85 -14.40
N ASN A 535 -46.83 4.01 -15.03
CA ASN A 535 -45.61 4.45 -15.72
C ASN A 535 -44.80 5.32 -14.74
N MET A 536 -43.50 5.07 -14.65
CA MET A 536 -42.60 5.80 -13.75
C MET A 536 -41.34 6.19 -14.51
N ASP A 537 -40.99 7.48 -14.52
CA ASP A 537 -39.68 7.93 -14.97
C ASP A 537 -38.80 8.08 -13.73
N LEU A 538 -37.82 7.19 -13.58
CA LEU A 538 -36.90 7.19 -12.45
C LEU A 538 -35.77 8.17 -12.73
N ASP A 539 -35.61 9.16 -11.86
CA ASP A 539 -34.51 10.12 -11.91
C ASP A 539 -33.24 9.57 -11.22
N GLU A 540 -32.12 10.28 -11.37
CA GLU A 540 -30.85 9.91 -10.74
C GLU A 540 -30.92 9.91 -9.21
N SER A 541 -31.77 10.76 -8.61
CA SER A 541 -31.95 10.85 -7.15
C SER A 541 -32.61 9.60 -6.57
N TYR A 542 -33.62 9.06 -7.28
CA TYR A 542 -34.29 7.83 -6.92
C TYR A 542 -33.40 6.61 -7.16
N ALA A 543 -32.62 6.60 -8.25
CA ALA A 543 -31.64 5.55 -8.54
C ALA A 543 -30.52 5.47 -7.49
N ALA A 544 -30.04 6.62 -6.99
CA ALA A 544 -28.98 6.69 -5.98
C ALA A 544 -29.40 6.09 -4.61
N ASN A 545 -30.68 6.25 -4.24
CA ASN A 545 -31.21 5.74 -2.96
C ASN A 545 -31.72 4.29 -3.05
N HIS A 546 -31.82 3.70 -4.25
CA HIS A 546 -32.44 2.40 -4.49
C HIS A 546 -31.56 1.50 -5.40
N TYR A 547 -30.31 1.27 -5.01
CA TYR A 547 -29.38 0.40 -5.76
C TYR A 547 -29.94 -1.03 -5.90
N PRO A 548 -29.93 -1.66 -7.10
CA PRO A 548 -29.23 -1.30 -8.33
C PRO A 548 -30.12 -0.61 -9.41
N ALA A 549 -31.05 0.28 -9.04
CA ALA A 549 -31.88 1.00 -10.00
C ALA A 549 -31.04 1.89 -10.94
N ARG A 550 -31.44 1.97 -12.22
CA ARG A 550 -30.87 2.88 -13.23
C ARG A 550 -31.92 3.93 -13.58
N ALA A 551 -31.50 5.18 -13.80
CA ALA A 551 -32.39 6.24 -14.25
C ALA A 551 -32.97 5.91 -15.64
N GLY A 552 -34.24 6.22 -15.87
CA GLY A 552 -34.93 5.97 -17.14
C GLY A 552 -36.42 5.70 -17.02
N PRO A 553 -37.10 5.41 -18.16
CA PRO A 553 -38.53 5.13 -18.19
C PRO A 553 -38.84 3.67 -17.87
N PHE A 554 -39.70 3.44 -16.88
CA PHE A 554 -40.12 2.12 -16.43
C PHE A 554 -41.65 1.98 -16.40
N VAL A 555 -42.09 0.74 -16.52
CA VAL A 555 -43.44 0.31 -16.15
C VAL A 555 -43.34 -0.37 -14.79
N MET A 556 -44.17 0.07 -13.86
CA MET A 556 -44.26 -0.45 -12.50
C MET A 556 -45.46 -1.39 -12.40
N LEU A 557 -45.25 -2.56 -11.81
CA LEU A 557 -46.27 -3.50 -11.37
C LEU A 557 -46.12 -3.73 -9.87
N ALA A 558 -47.10 -3.33 -9.07
CA ALA A 558 -47.13 -3.53 -7.64
C ALA A 558 -48.09 -4.65 -7.25
N VAL A 559 -47.66 -5.49 -6.32
CA VAL A 559 -48.49 -6.52 -5.67
C VAL A 559 -48.47 -6.26 -4.17
N SER A 560 -49.61 -5.85 -3.63
CA SER A 560 -49.77 -5.44 -2.23
C SER A 560 -50.77 -6.30 -1.48
N ASP A 561 -50.33 -6.94 -0.40
CA ASP A 561 -51.18 -7.69 0.52
C ASP A 561 -51.36 -6.97 1.86
N THR A 562 -52.40 -7.35 2.60
CA THR A 562 -52.66 -6.91 3.97
C THR A 562 -52.39 -8.01 4.98
N GLY A 563 -51.41 -8.87 4.70
CA GLY A 563 -51.07 -10.03 5.52
C GLY A 563 -50.23 -9.70 6.75
N ILE A 564 -49.61 -10.73 7.31
CA ILE A 564 -48.81 -10.63 8.54
C ILE A 564 -47.48 -9.87 8.37
N GLY A 565 -47.07 -9.56 7.13
CA GLY A 565 -45.80 -8.88 6.85
C GLY A 565 -44.54 -9.70 7.22
N MET A 566 -43.37 -9.05 7.18
CA MET A 566 -42.06 -9.67 7.39
C MET A 566 -41.19 -8.83 8.34
N SER A 567 -40.44 -9.50 9.22
CA SER A 567 -39.40 -8.86 10.05
C SER A 567 -38.20 -8.41 9.19
N GLU A 568 -37.37 -7.50 9.69
CA GLU A 568 -36.14 -7.08 9.00
C GLU A 568 -35.21 -8.27 8.67
N GLU A 569 -35.07 -9.22 9.59
CA GLU A 569 -34.32 -10.46 9.37
C GLU A 569 -34.92 -11.28 8.21
N THR A 570 -36.24 -11.42 8.16
CA THR A 570 -36.91 -12.15 7.07
C THR A 570 -36.71 -11.42 5.73
N GLN A 571 -36.80 -10.09 5.72
CA GLN A 571 -36.60 -9.27 4.51
C GLN A 571 -35.17 -9.36 3.97
N ALA A 572 -34.16 -9.49 4.84
CA ALA A 572 -32.78 -9.66 4.42
C ALA A 572 -32.53 -10.98 3.65
N HIS A 573 -33.22 -12.05 4.05
CA HIS A 573 -33.04 -13.40 3.49
C HIS A 573 -34.15 -13.84 2.51
N MET A 574 -35.19 -13.03 2.30
CA MET A 574 -36.40 -13.44 1.56
C MET A 574 -36.18 -13.90 0.12
N PHE A 575 -35.09 -13.44 -0.53
CA PHE A 575 -34.74 -13.83 -1.90
C PHE A 575 -33.71 -14.96 -1.96
N GLU A 576 -33.25 -15.47 -0.81
CA GLU A 576 -32.36 -16.61 -0.77
C GLU A 576 -33.09 -17.90 -1.17
N PRO A 577 -32.51 -18.73 -2.06
CA PRO A 577 -33.12 -20.00 -2.42
C PRO A 577 -33.32 -20.91 -1.20
N PHE A 578 -34.47 -21.57 -1.12
CA PHE A 578 -34.88 -22.47 -0.03
C PHE A 578 -35.15 -21.79 1.32
N PHE A 579 -34.99 -20.47 1.42
CA PHE A 579 -35.38 -19.74 2.62
C PHE A 579 -36.92 -19.70 2.74
N THR A 580 -37.45 -20.17 3.87
CA THR A 580 -38.88 -20.11 4.14
C THR A 580 -39.16 -19.96 5.63
N THR A 581 -40.15 -19.13 5.95
CA THR A 581 -40.70 -18.96 7.30
C THR A 581 -41.86 -19.93 7.59
N LYS A 582 -42.23 -20.78 6.62
CA LYS A 582 -43.34 -21.73 6.73
C LYS A 582 -42.89 -23.03 7.41
N GLU A 583 -43.84 -23.75 8.01
CA GLU A 583 -43.58 -25.08 8.59
C GLU A 583 -42.97 -26.05 7.56
N LYS A 584 -42.14 -26.97 8.05
CA LYS A 584 -41.40 -27.93 7.22
C LYS A 584 -42.36 -28.72 6.32
N GLY A 585 -42.25 -28.52 5.01
CA GLY A 585 -43.12 -29.17 3.99
C GLY A 585 -44.26 -28.31 3.44
N LYS A 586 -44.54 -27.11 3.99
CA LYS A 586 -45.58 -26.17 3.49
C LYS A 586 -45.04 -25.03 2.62
N GLY A 587 -43.73 -24.96 2.42
CA GLY A 587 -43.10 -23.96 1.57
C GLY A 587 -41.82 -24.52 0.96
N THR A 588 -41.65 -24.33 -0.35
CA THR A 588 -40.41 -24.71 -1.05
C THR A 588 -39.27 -23.72 -0.80
N GLY A 589 -39.58 -22.49 -0.33
CA GLY A 589 -38.62 -21.40 -0.19
C GLY A 589 -38.07 -20.90 -1.53
N LEU A 590 -38.72 -21.26 -2.63
CA LEU A 590 -38.22 -21.01 -3.98
C LEU A 590 -38.95 -19.84 -4.66
N GLY A 591 -40.22 -19.58 -4.33
CA GLY A 591 -41.08 -18.64 -5.07
C GLY A 591 -40.52 -17.22 -5.21
N LEU A 592 -40.00 -16.62 -4.12
CA LEU A 592 -39.46 -15.26 -4.15
C LEU A 592 -38.11 -15.17 -4.88
N ALA A 593 -37.25 -16.19 -4.75
CA ALA A 593 -36.00 -16.27 -5.51
C ALA A 593 -36.28 -16.34 -7.03
N THR A 594 -37.33 -17.05 -7.46
CA THR A 594 -37.77 -17.04 -8.87
C THR A 594 -38.21 -15.65 -9.32
N VAL A 595 -39.03 -14.97 -8.50
CA VAL A 595 -39.49 -13.60 -8.80
C VAL A 595 -38.29 -12.68 -9.04
N TYR A 596 -37.29 -12.74 -8.14
CA TYR A 596 -36.07 -11.97 -8.29
C TYR A 596 -35.31 -12.28 -9.58
N GLY A 597 -35.12 -13.57 -9.89
CA GLY A 597 -34.44 -14.02 -11.10
C GLY A 597 -35.11 -13.50 -12.37
N ILE A 598 -36.43 -13.72 -12.51
CA ILE A 598 -37.22 -13.34 -13.69
C ILE A 598 -37.15 -11.83 -13.95
N ILE A 599 -37.36 -11.03 -12.92
CA ILE A 599 -37.35 -9.56 -13.06
C ILE A 599 -35.97 -9.05 -13.43
N LYS A 600 -34.90 -9.62 -12.84
CA LYS A 600 -33.53 -9.27 -13.21
C LYS A 600 -33.19 -9.66 -14.63
N GLN A 601 -33.60 -10.85 -15.08
CA GLN A 601 -33.39 -11.33 -16.44
C GLN A 601 -34.11 -10.46 -17.49
N SER A 602 -35.26 -9.89 -17.09
CA SER A 602 -36.01 -8.89 -17.89
C SER A 602 -35.42 -7.47 -17.83
N GLY A 603 -34.20 -7.30 -17.27
CA GLY A 603 -33.55 -6.00 -17.12
C GLY A 603 -34.18 -5.08 -16.07
N GLY A 604 -35.07 -5.63 -15.24
CA GLY A 604 -35.81 -4.90 -14.22
C GLY A 604 -35.19 -4.97 -12.82
N PHE A 605 -35.92 -4.40 -11.86
CA PHE A 605 -35.57 -4.50 -10.45
C PHE A 605 -36.81 -4.58 -9.56
N ILE A 606 -36.63 -5.06 -8.33
CA ILE A 606 -37.70 -5.28 -7.36
C ILE A 606 -37.41 -4.40 -6.15
N TRP A 607 -38.45 -3.76 -5.64
CA TRP A 607 -38.44 -3.09 -4.35
C TRP A 607 -39.51 -3.70 -3.44
N VAL A 608 -39.19 -3.87 -2.16
CA VAL A 608 -40.10 -4.48 -1.19
C VAL A 608 -40.32 -3.52 -0.03
N TYR A 609 -41.57 -3.34 0.35
CA TYR A 609 -41.96 -2.70 1.60
C TYR A 609 -42.75 -3.71 2.42
N SER A 610 -42.34 -4.00 3.65
CA SER A 610 -43.07 -4.90 4.53
C SER A 610 -42.92 -4.47 5.97
N GLU A 611 -44.01 -4.56 6.73
CA GLU A 611 -44.04 -4.31 8.17
C GLU A 611 -44.86 -5.42 8.84
N VAL A 612 -44.36 -5.95 9.95
CA VAL A 612 -45.04 -7.00 10.71
C VAL A 612 -46.42 -6.50 11.16
N GLY A 613 -47.46 -7.23 10.78
CA GLY A 613 -48.87 -6.94 11.05
C GLY A 613 -49.54 -5.91 10.11
N ARG A 614 -48.82 -5.38 9.12
CA ARG A 614 -49.34 -4.39 8.15
C ARG A 614 -49.45 -4.92 6.72
N GLY A 615 -48.71 -5.98 6.39
CA GLY A 615 -48.69 -6.61 5.07
C GLY A 615 -47.41 -6.30 4.29
N THR A 616 -47.38 -6.75 3.05
CA THR A 616 -46.22 -6.60 2.15
C THR A 616 -46.62 -5.98 0.82
N THR A 617 -45.74 -5.16 0.27
CA THR A 617 -45.86 -4.60 -1.08
C THR A 617 -44.58 -4.87 -1.86
N PHE A 618 -44.71 -5.62 -2.95
CA PHE A 618 -43.67 -5.82 -3.94
C PHE A 618 -43.90 -4.86 -5.11
N LYS A 619 -42.92 -4.03 -5.44
CA LYS A 619 -42.93 -3.17 -6.64
C LYS A 619 -41.91 -3.68 -7.64
N LEU A 620 -42.38 -4.05 -8.81
CA LEU A 620 -41.59 -4.60 -9.90
C LEU A 620 -41.45 -3.53 -10.97
N TYR A 621 -40.22 -3.18 -11.32
CA TYR A 621 -39.92 -2.14 -12.31
C TYR A 621 -39.30 -2.79 -13.54
N LEU A 622 -39.97 -2.63 -14.69
CA LEU A 622 -39.56 -3.18 -15.97
C LEU A 622 -39.25 -2.06 -16.97
N PRO A 623 -38.14 -2.11 -17.72
CA PRO A 623 -37.80 -1.06 -18.68
C PRO A 623 -38.88 -0.89 -19.76
N ARG A 624 -39.29 0.36 -20.00
CA ARG A 624 -40.28 0.69 -21.03
C ARG A 624 -39.64 0.68 -22.42
N VAL A 625 -40.25 -0.02 -23.38
CA VAL A 625 -39.82 -0.07 -24.78
C VAL A 625 -40.82 0.62 -25.72
N GLN A 626 -40.33 1.15 -26.84
CA GLN A 626 -41.14 1.83 -27.87
C GLN A 626 -41.52 0.93 -29.07
N GLU A 627 -41.04 -0.31 -29.13
CA GLU A 627 -41.30 -1.24 -30.24
C GLU A 627 -42.80 -1.61 -30.36
N LEU A 628 -43.25 -1.85 -31.60
CA LEU A 628 -44.60 -2.37 -31.88
C LEU A 628 -44.63 -3.88 -31.60
N ALA A 629 -45.59 -4.32 -30.79
CA ALA A 629 -45.81 -5.74 -30.55
C ALA A 629 -46.11 -6.43 -31.90
N GLU A 630 -45.36 -7.48 -32.22
CA GLU A 630 -45.75 -8.41 -33.26
C GLU A 630 -47.16 -8.91 -32.90
N ARG A 631 -48.11 -8.81 -33.84
CA ARG A 631 -49.47 -9.27 -33.61
C ARG A 631 -49.43 -10.74 -33.22
N ALA A 632 -49.75 -11.04 -31.97
CA ALA A 632 -50.15 -12.38 -31.57
C ALA A 632 -51.28 -12.81 -32.50
N SER A 633 -51.00 -13.82 -33.32
CA SER A 633 -51.99 -14.52 -34.11
C SER A 633 -53.17 -14.87 -33.21
N GLU A 634 -54.38 -14.51 -33.63
CA GLU A 634 -55.61 -14.87 -32.91
C GLU A 634 -55.63 -16.37 -32.59
N PRO A 635 -56.24 -16.79 -31.46
CA PRO A 635 -56.40 -18.21 -31.19
C PRO A 635 -57.24 -18.80 -32.32
N ALA A 636 -56.59 -19.58 -33.18
CA ALA A 636 -57.27 -20.33 -34.21
C ALA A 636 -58.36 -21.17 -33.54
N GLN A 637 -59.60 -21.00 -34.01
CA GLN A 637 -60.72 -21.85 -33.63
C GLN A 637 -60.27 -23.32 -33.71
N ALA A 638 -60.63 -24.11 -32.70
CA ALA A 638 -60.26 -25.52 -32.62
C ALA A 638 -60.50 -26.20 -33.99
N PRO A 639 -59.42 -26.68 -34.66
CA PRO A 639 -59.58 -27.27 -35.97
C PRO A 639 -60.40 -28.57 -35.87
N PRO A 640 -61.09 -28.97 -36.95
CA PRO A 640 -61.86 -30.20 -36.97
C PRO A 640 -60.99 -31.40 -36.57
N ARG A 641 -61.60 -32.43 -35.96
CA ARG A 641 -60.94 -33.69 -35.58
C ARG A 641 -60.00 -34.14 -36.71
N PRO A 642 -58.73 -34.48 -36.40
CA PRO A 642 -57.77 -34.85 -37.43
C PRO A 642 -58.33 -36.01 -38.26
N ALA A 643 -58.25 -35.89 -39.59
CA ALA A 643 -58.59 -36.98 -40.50
C ALA A 643 -57.81 -38.24 -40.11
N ARG A 644 -58.47 -39.41 -40.15
CA ARG A 644 -57.79 -40.68 -39.86
C ARG A 644 -56.68 -40.89 -40.89
N GLY A 645 -55.48 -41.20 -40.43
CA GLY A 645 -54.35 -41.54 -41.27
C GLY A 645 -54.36 -43.01 -41.68
N THR A 646 -53.53 -43.37 -42.66
CA THR A 646 -53.21 -44.76 -43.03
C THR A 646 -51.70 -44.99 -43.16
N GLU A 647 -50.91 -43.93 -42.95
CA GLU A 647 -49.47 -43.90 -43.10
C GLU A 647 -48.75 -44.69 -42.00
N THR A 648 -47.52 -45.11 -42.30
CA THR A 648 -46.65 -45.81 -41.36
C THR A 648 -45.73 -44.84 -40.62
N VAL A 649 -45.79 -44.84 -39.30
CA VAL A 649 -44.97 -44.01 -38.40
C VAL A 649 -44.01 -44.90 -37.60
N LEU A 650 -42.71 -44.61 -37.67
CA LEU A 650 -41.69 -45.24 -36.83
C LEU A 650 -41.54 -44.42 -35.54
N VAL A 651 -41.93 -44.98 -34.41
CA VAL A 651 -41.86 -44.35 -33.09
C VAL A 651 -40.65 -44.89 -32.33
N VAL A 652 -39.75 -43.98 -31.94
CA VAL A 652 -38.50 -44.30 -31.25
C VAL A 652 -38.44 -43.52 -29.95
N GLU A 653 -38.45 -44.26 -28.84
CA GLU A 653 -38.52 -43.73 -27.48
C GLU A 653 -37.97 -44.81 -26.57
N ASP A 654 -37.06 -44.50 -25.66
CA ASP A 654 -36.47 -45.48 -24.74
C ASP A 654 -37.44 -45.83 -23.60
N GLU A 655 -38.18 -44.84 -23.09
CA GLU A 655 -39.18 -45.04 -22.05
C GLU A 655 -40.41 -45.80 -22.54
N ALA A 656 -40.56 -47.04 -22.07
CA ALA A 656 -41.66 -47.93 -22.47
C ALA A 656 -43.07 -47.34 -22.25
N PRO A 657 -43.37 -46.64 -21.13
CA PRO A 657 -44.68 -46.02 -20.94
C PRO A 657 -45.01 -44.93 -21.97
N VAL A 658 -44.01 -44.08 -22.30
CA VAL A 658 -44.15 -42.98 -23.28
C VAL A 658 -44.29 -43.53 -24.70
N ARG A 659 -43.50 -44.57 -25.03
CA ARG A 659 -43.60 -45.27 -26.32
C ARG A 659 -44.97 -45.92 -26.52
N SER A 660 -45.49 -46.58 -25.47
CA SER A 660 -46.79 -47.24 -25.49
C SER A 660 -47.94 -46.25 -25.70
N ILE A 661 -47.91 -45.09 -25.03
CA ILE A 661 -48.96 -44.08 -25.22
C ILE A 661 -48.91 -43.48 -26.63
N ALA A 662 -47.73 -43.15 -27.14
CA ALA A 662 -47.56 -42.64 -28.50
C ALA A 662 -48.10 -43.63 -29.54
N ARG A 663 -47.79 -44.93 -29.40
CA ARG A 663 -48.38 -45.97 -30.25
C ARG A 663 -49.89 -45.99 -30.18
N GLN A 664 -50.46 -46.12 -28.97
CA GLN A 664 -51.90 -46.30 -28.80
C GLN A 664 -52.69 -45.13 -29.40
N VAL A 665 -52.21 -43.90 -29.20
CA VAL A 665 -52.81 -42.70 -29.78
C VAL A 665 -52.74 -42.76 -31.30
N LEU A 666 -51.57 -43.03 -31.89
CA LEU A 666 -51.41 -43.06 -33.34
C LEU A 666 -52.23 -44.17 -34.01
N GLU A 667 -52.27 -45.37 -33.43
CA GLU A 667 -53.09 -46.48 -33.94
C GLU A 667 -54.59 -46.16 -33.88
N ARG A 668 -55.07 -45.50 -32.81
CA ARG A 668 -56.47 -45.02 -32.69
C ARG A 668 -56.82 -44.02 -33.79
N HIS A 669 -55.86 -43.24 -34.24
CA HIS A 669 -56.00 -42.31 -35.37
C HIS A 669 -55.78 -42.97 -36.75
N GLY A 670 -55.56 -44.29 -36.82
CA GLY A 670 -55.50 -45.08 -38.06
C GLY A 670 -54.10 -45.31 -38.63
N TYR A 671 -53.05 -44.77 -38.00
CA TYR A 671 -51.68 -44.97 -38.45
C TYR A 671 -51.18 -46.39 -38.16
N THR A 672 -50.31 -46.91 -39.03
CA THR A 672 -49.55 -48.13 -38.75
C THR A 672 -48.30 -47.75 -37.96
N VAL A 673 -48.10 -48.28 -36.77
CA VAL A 673 -46.95 -47.88 -35.92
C VAL A 673 -45.90 -48.98 -35.88
N LEU A 674 -44.63 -48.61 -36.11
CA LEU A 674 -43.47 -49.45 -35.83
C LEU A 674 -42.78 -48.90 -34.57
N GLU A 675 -42.63 -49.73 -33.54
CA GLU A 675 -42.01 -49.31 -32.27
C GLU A 675 -40.54 -49.73 -32.21
N ALA A 676 -39.68 -48.83 -31.74
CA ALA A 676 -38.29 -49.13 -31.42
C ALA A 676 -37.91 -48.54 -30.05
N PRO A 677 -37.29 -49.32 -29.14
CA PRO A 677 -36.82 -48.82 -27.85
C PRO A 677 -35.46 -48.10 -27.94
N SER A 678 -34.77 -48.16 -29.08
CA SER A 678 -33.50 -47.48 -29.29
C SER A 678 -33.27 -47.17 -30.76
N ALA A 679 -32.34 -46.27 -31.04
CA ALA A 679 -31.97 -45.89 -32.38
C ALA A 679 -31.39 -47.06 -33.20
N GLU A 680 -30.66 -47.99 -32.58
CA GLU A 680 -30.13 -49.17 -33.24
C GLU A 680 -31.25 -50.08 -33.74
N VAL A 681 -32.26 -50.32 -32.90
CA VAL A 681 -33.44 -51.10 -33.27
C VAL A 681 -34.23 -50.40 -34.37
N ALA A 682 -34.33 -49.06 -34.31
CA ALA A 682 -35.01 -48.26 -35.32
C ALA A 682 -34.34 -48.36 -36.71
N LEU A 683 -33.00 -48.28 -36.78
CA LEU A 683 -32.26 -48.41 -38.04
C LEU A 683 -32.37 -49.83 -38.63
N ASP A 684 -32.33 -50.84 -37.78
CA ASP A 684 -32.50 -52.23 -38.18
C ASP A 684 -33.92 -52.51 -38.70
N LEU A 685 -34.95 -51.98 -38.02
CA LEU A 685 -36.34 -52.01 -38.51
C LEU A 685 -36.50 -51.26 -39.83
N ALA A 686 -35.91 -50.08 -39.97
CA ALA A 686 -35.97 -49.30 -41.20
C ALA A 686 -35.31 -50.02 -42.39
N THR A 687 -34.32 -50.89 -42.12
CA THR A 687 -33.65 -51.71 -43.14
C THR A 687 -34.47 -52.95 -43.48
N ARG A 688 -35.04 -53.64 -42.48
CA ARG A 688 -35.77 -54.91 -42.66
C ARG A 688 -37.21 -54.75 -43.13
N TYR A 689 -37.86 -53.63 -42.82
CA TYR A 689 -39.26 -53.39 -43.16
C TYR A 689 -39.41 -53.08 -44.66
N SER A 690 -40.17 -53.89 -45.39
CA SER A 690 -40.31 -53.73 -46.84
C SER A 690 -41.26 -52.60 -47.26
N GLY A 691 -42.09 -52.08 -46.35
CA GLY A 691 -43.04 -51.00 -46.63
C GLY A 691 -42.41 -49.60 -46.59
N THR A 692 -43.23 -48.58 -46.86
CA THR A 692 -42.83 -47.16 -46.77
C THR A 692 -42.98 -46.65 -45.34
N ILE A 693 -41.90 -46.11 -44.78
CA ILE A 693 -41.95 -45.36 -43.51
C ILE A 693 -42.14 -43.88 -43.88
N HIS A 694 -43.27 -43.30 -43.49
CA HIS A 694 -43.65 -41.94 -43.90
C HIS A 694 -43.14 -40.89 -42.91
N LEU A 695 -43.01 -41.28 -41.64
CA LEU A 695 -42.62 -40.39 -40.55
C LEU A 695 -41.79 -41.13 -39.49
N LEU A 696 -40.69 -40.51 -39.06
CA LEU A 696 -39.98 -40.83 -37.83
C LEU A 696 -40.48 -39.89 -36.73
N LEU A 697 -40.99 -40.47 -35.64
CA LEU A 697 -41.25 -39.77 -34.39
C LEU A 697 -40.23 -40.27 -33.36
N THR A 698 -39.23 -39.46 -33.00
CA THR A 698 -38.12 -39.90 -32.13
C THR A 698 -37.93 -38.98 -30.93
N ASP A 699 -37.61 -39.54 -29.77
CA ASP A 699 -37.07 -38.74 -28.67
C ASP A 699 -35.72 -38.15 -29.07
N VAL A 700 -35.43 -36.94 -28.60
CA VAL A 700 -34.17 -36.24 -28.86
C VAL A 700 -33.06 -36.85 -28.02
N VAL A 701 -33.32 -37.08 -26.74
CA VAL A 701 -32.34 -37.58 -25.77
C VAL A 701 -32.63 -39.04 -25.51
N MET A 702 -31.77 -39.92 -26.04
CA MET A 702 -31.85 -41.36 -25.80
C MET A 702 -30.44 -41.89 -25.49
N PRO A 703 -30.32 -42.98 -24.71
CA PRO A 703 -29.05 -43.66 -24.48
C PRO A 703 -28.42 -44.16 -25.78
N GLY A 704 -27.11 -44.00 -25.92
CA GLY A 704 -26.38 -44.40 -27.12
C GLY A 704 -26.50 -43.36 -28.23
N LEU A 705 -27.10 -43.73 -29.36
CA LEU A 705 -27.28 -42.83 -30.50
C LEU A 705 -28.49 -41.91 -30.28
N ASN A 706 -28.27 -40.60 -30.24
CA ASN A 706 -29.33 -39.62 -30.01
C ASN A 706 -30.30 -39.52 -31.20
N GLY A 707 -31.49 -38.96 -30.98
CA GLY A 707 -32.56 -38.86 -31.99
C GLY A 707 -32.15 -38.10 -33.25
N ARG A 708 -31.24 -37.13 -33.13
CA ARG A 708 -30.73 -36.36 -34.27
C ARG A 708 -29.81 -37.20 -35.15
N GLU A 709 -28.85 -37.90 -34.55
CA GLU A 709 -27.98 -38.83 -35.26
C GLU A 709 -28.77 -39.96 -35.92
N LEU A 710 -29.85 -40.41 -35.25
CA LEU A 710 -30.80 -41.35 -35.83
C LEU A 710 -31.47 -40.76 -37.07
N ALA A 711 -32.01 -39.54 -36.98
CA ALA A 711 -32.67 -38.87 -38.10
C ALA A 711 -31.72 -38.72 -39.32
N THR A 712 -30.47 -38.31 -39.09
CA THR A 712 -29.46 -38.19 -40.15
C THR A 712 -29.15 -39.54 -40.81
N LYS A 713 -28.99 -40.60 -40.00
CA LYS A 713 -28.75 -41.96 -40.53
C LYS A 713 -29.98 -42.51 -41.25
N LEU A 714 -31.17 -42.26 -40.72
CA LEU A 714 -32.43 -42.68 -41.33
C LEU A 714 -32.67 -41.97 -42.66
N ALA A 715 -32.37 -40.67 -42.77
CA ALA A 715 -32.50 -39.92 -44.01
C ALA A 715 -31.66 -40.53 -45.16
N SER A 716 -30.52 -41.16 -44.83
CA SER A 716 -29.70 -41.89 -45.82
C SER A 716 -30.33 -43.22 -46.27
N LEU A 717 -31.14 -43.86 -45.42
CA LEU A 717 -31.82 -45.13 -45.70
C LEU A 717 -33.23 -44.93 -46.30
N ARG A 718 -33.92 -43.87 -45.89
CA ARG A 718 -35.32 -43.53 -46.18
C ARG A 718 -35.45 -42.02 -46.40
N PRO A 719 -35.02 -41.51 -47.57
CA PRO A 719 -34.99 -40.06 -47.83
C PRO A 719 -36.37 -39.39 -47.84
N ASP A 720 -37.43 -40.16 -48.10
CA ASP A 720 -38.81 -39.65 -48.14
C ASP A 720 -39.48 -39.59 -46.75
N ALA A 721 -38.83 -40.13 -45.71
CA ALA A 721 -39.38 -40.13 -44.36
C ALA A 721 -39.22 -38.76 -43.71
N ARG A 722 -40.32 -38.19 -43.22
CA ARG A 722 -40.30 -36.93 -42.46
C ARG A 722 -39.88 -37.19 -41.02
N VAL A 723 -39.48 -36.15 -40.29
CA VAL A 723 -39.00 -36.30 -38.90
C VAL A 723 -39.74 -35.35 -37.97
N ILE A 724 -40.21 -35.89 -36.85
CA ILE A 724 -40.69 -35.16 -35.67
C ILE A 724 -39.85 -35.58 -34.47
N PHE A 725 -39.38 -34.59 -33.74
CA PHE A 725 -38.65 -34.79 -32.48
C PHE A 725 -39.59 -34.66 -31.28
N MET A 726 -39.52 -35.58 -30.33
CA MET A 726 -40.16 -35.46 -29.01
C MET A 726 -39.14 -34.89 -28.04
N SER A 727 -39.53 -33.92 -27.22
CA SER A 727 -38.63 -33.31 -26.24
C SER A 727 -39.34 -33.05 -24.92
N GLY A 728 -38.75 -33.48 -23.80
CA GLY A 728 -39.19 -33.14 -22.44
C GLY A 728 -38.75 -31.76 -21.97
N TYR A 729 -38.06 -31.00 -22.81
CA TYR A 729 -37.60 -29.65 -22.53
C TYR A 729 -38.57 -28.63 -23.13
N THR A 730 -38.97 -27.63 -22.35
CA THR A 730 -39.80 -26.51 -22.83
C THR A 730 -39.05 -25.61 -23.82
N ASP A 731 -37.73 -25.49 -23.70
CA ASP A 731 -36.97 -24.38 -24.28
C ASP A 731 -35.83 -24.76 -25.21
N ASP A 732 -35.72 -26.04 -25.52
CA ASP A 732 -34.80 -26.52 -26.54
C ASP A 732 -35.30 -26.23 -27.96
N ALA A 733 -36.39 -25.47 -28.13
CA ALA A 733 -36.69 -24.92 -29.44
C ALA A 733 -35.49 -24.10 -29.97
N VAL A 734 -34.82 -23.22 -29.21
CA VAL A 734 -33.82 -22.29 -29.79
C VAL A 734 -32.37 -22.82 -29.80
N THR A 735 -31.95 -23.56 -28.78
CA THR A 735 -30.68 -24.31 -28.80
C THR A 735 -30.68 -25.34 -29.92
N TRP A 736 -31.86 -25.84 -30.29
CA TRP A 736 -32.01 -26.73 -31.42
C TRP A 736 -32.43 -26.01 -32.72
N HIS A 737 -33.00 -24.80 -32.74
CA HIS A 737 -33.11 -24.02 -33.98
C HIS A 737 -31.74 -23.55 -34.51
N SER A 738 -30.71 -23.52 -33.65
CA SER A 738 -29.31 -23.27 -34.06
C SER A 738 -28.54 -24.56 -34.41
N VAL A 739 -29.06 -25.74 -34.06
CA VAL A 739 -28.39 -27.06 -34.20
C VAL A 739 -29.16 -28.05 -35.10
N LEU A 740 -30.46 -27.82 -35.32
CA LEU A 740 -31.35 -28.46 -36.29
C LEU A 740 -31.58 -27.48 -37.44
N GLU A 741 -31.86 -28.01 -38.62
CA GLU A 741 -32.17 -27.16 -39.77
C GLU A 741 -33.45 -26.33 -39.51
N PRO A 742 -33.47 -25.03 -39.88
CA PRO A 742 -34.65 -24.18 -39.75
C PRO A 742 -35.88 -24.84 -40.38
N GLY A 743 -36.92 -25.08 -39.58
CA GLY A 743 -38.17 -25.73 -40.03
C GLY A 743 -38.41 -27.16 -39.54
N SER A 744 -37.50 -27.73 -38.74
CA SER A 744 -37.67 -29.05 -38.11
C SER A 744 -38.92 -29.12 -37.20
N ALA A 745 -39.72 -30.18 -37.32
CA ALA A 745 -40.94 -30.35 -36.53
C ALA A 745 -40.66 -31.03 -35.18
N TYR A 746 -41.34 -30.58 -34.12
CA TYR A 746 -41.23 -31.18 -32.79
C TYR A 746 -42.57 -31.25 -32.05
N VAL A 747 -42.62 -32.08 -31.00
CA VAL A 747 -43.71 -32.27 -30.02
C VAL A 747 -43.12 -32.19 -28.62
N GLN A 748 -43.75 -31.41 -27.74
CA GLN A 748 -43.28 -31.20 -26.37
C GLN A 748 -43.91 -32.21 -25.41
N LYS A 749 -43.10 -32.85 -24.56
CA LYS A 749 -43.54 -33.68 -23.43
C LYS A 749 -43.72 -32.81 -22.16
N PRO A 750 -44.77 -33.03 -21.34
CA PRO A 750 -45.88 -33.95 -21.59
C PRO A 750 -46.81 -33.45 -22.70
N PHE A 751 -47.18 -34.36 -23.61
CA PHE A 751 -48.11 -34.09 -24.71
C PHE A 751 -49.46 -34.74 -24.44
N THR A 752 -50.53 -34.14 -24.97
CA THR A 752 -51.86 -34.77 -25.02
C THR A 752 -52.00 -35.63 -26.28
N PRO A 753 -52.89 -36.65 -26.28
CA PRO A 753 -53.22 -37.44 -27.47
C PRO A 753 -53.56 -36.60 -28.71
N ASP A 754 -54.38 -35.55 -28.52
CA ASP A 754 -54.76 -34.63 -29.60
C ASP A 754 -53.59 -33.80 -30.14
N ALA A 755 -52.62 -33.44 -29.29
CA ALA A 755 -51.47 -32.64 -29.70
C ALA A 755 -50.54 -33.44 -30.62
N ILE A 756 -50.22 -34.68 -30.26
CA ILE A 756 -49.35 -35.54 -31.06
C ILE A 756 -50.01 -35.94 -32.38
N ALA A 757 -51.31 -36.30 -32.36
CA ALA A 757 -52.05 -36.69 -33.56
C ALA A 757 -52.15 -35.55 -34.57
N ARG A 758 -52.42 -34.32 -34.10
CA ARG A 758 -52.43 -33.12 -34.95
C ARG A 758 -51.07 -32.86 -35.56
N ARG A 759 -50.00 -32.90 -34.75
CA ARG A 759 -48.67 -32.57 -35.24
C ARG A 759 -48.17 -33.56 -36.29
N VAL A 760 -48.48 -34.84 -36.11
CA VAL A 760 -48.19 -35.89 -37.09
C VAL A 760 -48.92 -35.63 -38.40
N ARG A 761 -50.22 -35.30 -38.36
CA ARG A 761 -51.00 -35.00 -39.56
C ARG A 761 -50.49 -33.76 -40.29
N GLU A 762 -50.25 -32.67 -39.57
CA GLU A 762 -49.67 -31.42 -40.10
C GLU A 762 -48.35 -31.66 -40.83
N VAL A 763 -47.49 -32.52 -40.25
CA VAL A 763 -46.19 -32.81 -40.84
C VAL A 763 -46.31 -33.75 -42.02
N LEU A 764 -47.28 -34.66 -42.06
CA LEU A 764 -47.49 -35.55 -43.20
C LEU A 764 -48.19 -34.86 -44.39
N ASP A 765 -49.01 -33.84 -44.13
CA ASP A 765 -49.80 -33.14 -45.17
C ASP A 765 -49.03 -32.03 -45.92
N ARG A 766 -47.86 -31.64 -45.43
CA ARG A 766 -46.95 -30.72 -46.15
C ARG A 766 -46.37 -31.33 -47.42
#